data_AF-A0A1Y5K736-F1
#
_entry.id   AF-A0A1Y5K736-F1
#
_cell.length_a   1.000
_cell.length_b   1.000
_cell.length_c   1.000
_cell.angle_alpha   90.00
_cell.angle_beta   90.00
_cell.angle_gamma   90.00
#
_symmetry.space_group_name_H-M   'P 1'
#
loop_
_entity.id
_entity.type
_entity.pdbx_description
1 polymer ?
#
loop_
_entity_poly.entity_id
_entity_poly.type
_entity_poly.pdbx_seq_one_letter_code
_entity_poly.pdbx_strand_id
1 'polypeptide(L)'
;MDDVLGLIVILSLVVVIGSIAGLIALTKVSALQQEVTLLKKQLHSVISKTSSQPATAVARFASEQSHTPPIESELQSHATNQQSVTLNQTISTHTVISSRETNKRSHSAVSTFLAQLKNQLQQNWMTWIGGVALAFGGIFLAKYSLDAGLLSPSLRLTLGGLFGIALITVADFLHRKGIVFEGFNNYIPAALAGGGFISCFALTLLAYSSYEMLSATTAFVMLAVIALAASSMALRLGPLLALLGIVGAYSVPIWVNTGSGNLAALLTYIGFVTLSAVLVAKRVNRNWLWYLLWAGHIGWYWVALSVVKSTEYWLVGGFSLLSIIGLIAMMRLGLTLRLLECRPHSLQRLLKLQPDNPLLLAIVAPLLIAIAISMASMQWQIMMVCLIVMLLFLVLKNSRWDLWQGLALLIAVLLVVTQHNYNIDSNDHLFIFKDMYGFGLLLGIGFCLYGLYFGTYYYKRLSFHLVAAFSLFVLIATLYTLTSEQELAVAYSLWTVLLLLGSGVLIKRAQNAYTQWQQFSYWIGANANITLCLTMLLADSGLTLALAIQVLVISFLVKRHKVPMPHWPIKALVAAVLARLTFAPWIESYADLTLLSMHWSIVVYPIAVGLFWFAAKQWQQTDMKLWLKGAALHCLALFITTETSYQLVGHYPQLGSLSFYEQVLLSCNWLALGCVYLYRAQSAAQLAKLYQVAGLILSALAGLLLLSTALNDNPLLTSLYVGETPIFNWVLLMWLVPSALALWLTKLVKPVNAQLSKIILAVAGVLAVLAITVLIRQYWQGAYIYLDKTTSDAELYSYSIIWLFLGAPVVIWGHLEQQLLLQKVGLGILGAVIVKVFLIDMANLTGLLKAISFIGLGLSLVGLSWLFQKLRSKALSG
;
A
#
# COMPACT_ATOMS: atom_id res chain seq x y z
N MET A 1 35.27 6.72 -29.68
CA MET A 1 34.39 7.91 -29.72
C MET A 1 33.15 7.68 -28.85
N ASP A 2 32.68 6.43 -28.74
CA ASP A 2 31.51 6.04 -27.94
C ASP A 2 31.71 6.15 -26.41
N ASP A 3 32.94 5.95 -25.90
CA ASP A 3 33.25 6.12 -24.47
C ASP A 3 33.15 7.58 -24.00
N VAL A 4 33.49 8.53 -24.88
CA VAL A 4 33.37 9.97 -24.62
C VAL A 4 31.90 10.39 -24.67
N LEU A 5 31.12 9.82 -25.58
CA LEU A 5 29.68 10.04 -25.67
C LEU A 5 28.96 9.49 -24.41
N GLY A 6 29.37 8.31 -23.93
CA GLY A 6 28.86 7.73 -22.69
C GLY A 6 29.17 8.59 -21.46
N LEU A 7 30.38 9.18 -21.39
CA LEU A 7 30.77 10.06 -20.30
C LEU A 7 30.02 11.40 -20.34
N ILE A 8 29.74 11.94 -21.53
CA ILE A 8 28.89 13.13 -21.71
C ILE A 8 27.44 12.84 -21.32
N VAL A 9 26.89 11.67 -21.66
CA VAL A 9 25.54 11.26 -21.26
C VAL A 9 25.44 11.10 -19.75
N ILE A 10 26.42 10.46 -19.11
CA ILE A 10 26.46 10.31 -17.65
C ILE A 10 26.60 11.68 -16.96
N LEU A 11 27.47 12.55 -17.46
CA LEU A 11 27.63 13.91 -16.93
C LEU A 11 26.33 14.72 -17.09
N SER A 12 25.64 14.60 -18.23
CA SER A 12 24.35 15.26 -18.47
C SER A 12 23.26 14.73 -17.53
N LEU A 13 23.24 13.43 -17.26
CA LEU A 13 22.27 12.81 -16.34
C LEU A 13 22.52 13.25 -14.89
N VAL A 14 23.79 13.33 -14.48
CA VAL A 14 24.20 13.82 -13.16
C VAL A 14 23.84 15.30 -12.99
N VAL A 15 24.01 16.12 -14.03
CA VAL A 15 23.61 17.54 -14.01
C VAL A 15 22.09 17.68 -13.93
N VAL A 16 21.32 16.89 -14.69
CA VAL A 16 19.84 16.92 -14.66
C VAL A 16 19.31 16.44 -13.30
N ILE A 17 19.82 15.33 -12.77
CA ILE A 17 19.43 14.81 -11.45
C ILE A 17 19.83 15.80 -10.34
N GLY A 18 21.03 16.39 -10.43
CA GLY A 18 21.49 17.43 -9.51
C GLY A 18 20.64 18.69 -9.56
N SER A 19 20.18 19.09 -10.75
CA SER A 19 19.30 20.24 -10.96
C SER A 19 17.90 20.00 -10.38
N ILE A 20 17.33 18.82 -10.60
CA ILE A 20 16.02 18.41 -10.03
C ILE A 20 16.11 18.32 -8.50
N ALA A 21 17.19 17.73 -7.96
CA ALA A 21 17.42 17.67 -6.53
C ALA A 21 17.61 19.07 -5.91
N GLY A 22 18.30 19.97 -6.61
CA GLY A 22 18.45 21.38 -6.24
C GLY A 22 17.11 22.12 -6.19
N LEU A 23 16.22 21.89 -7.17
CA LEU A 23 14.90 22.51 -7.26
C LEU A 23 13.96 22.00 -6.15
N ILE A 24 14.03 20.70 -5.82
CA ILE A 24 13.32 20.10 -4.68
C ILE A 24 13.87 20.62 -3.35
N ALA A 25 15.18 20.88 -3.24
CA ALA A 25 15.78 21.48 -2.06
C ALA A 25 15.36 22.94 -1.89
N LEU A 26 15.31 23.72 -2.99
CA LEU A 26 14.91 25.13 -2.99
C LEU A 26 13.45 25.30 -2.58
N THR A 27 12.55 24.45 -3.10
CA THR A 27 11.13 24.43 -2.71
C THR A 27 10.95 24.07 -1.25
N LYS A 28 11.69 23.09 -0.72
CA LYS A 28 11.67 22.77 0.72
C LYS A 28 12.22 23.88 1.61
N VAL A 29 13.26 24.58 1.19
CA VAL A 29 13.80 25.74 1.91
C VAL A 29 12.80 26.89 1.92
N SER A 30 12.12 27.16 0.80
CA SER A 30 11.08 28.19 0.73
C SER A 30 9.88 27.87 1.63
N ALA A 31 9.44 26.60 1.69
CA ALA A 31 8.39 26.15 2.58
C ALA A 31 8.79 26.27 4.07
N LEU A 32 10.05 25.98 4.41
CA LEU A 32 10.59 26.16 5.75
C LEU A 32 10.72 27.63 6.15
N GLN A 33 11.10 28.51 5.22
CA GLN A 33 11.12 29.96 5.46
C GLN A 33 9.71 30.48 5.73
N GLN A 34 8.71 30.02 4.96
CA GLN A 34 7.30 30.35 5.19
C GLN A 34 6.80 29.87 6.55
N GLU A 35 7.11 28.63 6.96
CA GLU A 35 6.80 28.12 8.30
C GLU A 35 7.45 28.95 9.41
N VAL A 36 8.72 29.35 9.25
CA VAL A 36 9.42 30.19 10.24
C VAL A 36 8.81 31.59 10.32
N THR A 37 8.42 32.19 9.19
CA THR A 37 7.71 33.48 9.22
C THR A 37 6.34 33.36 9.87
N LEU A 38 5.63 32.25 9.65
CA LEU A 38 4.31 32.00 10.25
C LEU A 38 4.45 31.76 11.76
N LEU A 39 5.44 31.00 12.19
CA LEU A 39 5.79 30.80 13.60
C LEU A 39 6.24 32.09 14.29
N LYS A 40 7.05 32.94 13.62
CA LYS A 40 7.40 34.27 14.14
C LYS A 40 6.17 35.16 14.28
N LYS A 41 5.25 35.10 13.32
CA LYS A 41 3.98 35.87 13.36
C LYS A 41 3.07 35.38 14.49
N GLN A 42 2.99 34.07 14.69
CA GLN A 42 2.28 33.45 15.82
C GLN A 42 2.93 33.80 17.15
N LEU A 43 4.26 33.74 17.26
CA LEU A 43 5.00 34.11 18.46
C LEU A 43 4.80 35.60 18.79
N HIS A 44 4.87 36.49 17.80
CA HIS A 44 4.55 37.90 18.01
C HIS A 44 3.09 38.12 18.40
N SER A 45 2.14 37.35 17.86
CA SER A 45 0.73 37.44 18.27
C SER A 45 0.49 36.94 19.70
N VAL A 46 1.31 35.99 20.18
CA VAL A 46 1.27 35.51 21.56
C VAL A 46 1.90 36.54 22.47
N ILE A 47 3.09 37.06 22.13
CA ILE A 47 3.77 38.13 22.88
C ILE A 47 2.89 39.38 22.95
N SER A 48 2.22 39.76 21.85
CA SER A 48 1.32 40.92 21.84
C SER A 48 0.08 40.72 22.71
N LYS A 49 -0.47 39.48 22.75
CA LYS A 49 -1.58 39.11 23.64
C LYS A 49 -1.16 39.06 25.11
N THR A 50 0.09 38.70 25.40
CA THR A 50 0.63 38.71 26.77
C THR A 50 0.99 40.14 27.23
N SER A 51 1.35 41.05 26.31
CA SER A 51 1.62 42.45 26.62
C SER A 51 0.36 43.33 26.73
N SER A 52 -0.82 42.83 26.35
CA SER A 52 -2.10 43.54 26.45
C SER A 52 -2.99 42.96 27.56
N GLN A 53 -2.47 42.89 28.79
CA GLN A 53 -3.29 42.90 30.01
C GLN A 53 -2.78 44.05 30.91
N PRO A 54 -3.58 45.12 31.11
CA PRO A 54 -3.19 46.21 32.00
C PRO A 54 -3.39 45.82 33.47
N ALA A 55 -2.58 46.47 34.31
CA ALA A 55 -2.53 46.39 35.75
C ALA A 55 -3.90 46.41 36.44
N THR A 56 -4.22 45.36 37.20
CA THR A 56 -5.27 45.41 38.26
C THR A 56 -5.07 44.35 39.35
N ALA A 57 -3.82 43.95 39.62
CA ALA A 57 -3.53 42.93 40.65
C ALA A 57 -2.40 43.29 41.64
N VAL A 58 -1.90 44.52 41.66
CA VAL A 58 -0.81 44.94 42.57
C VAL A 58 -1.28 45.82 43.75
N ALA A 59 -2.58 46.17 43.82
CA ALA A 59 -3.11 47.06 44.87
C ALA A 59 -3.84 46.35 46.04
N ARG A 60 -3.59 45.06 46.30
CA ARG A 60 -4.26 44.33 47.42
C ARG A 60 -3.33 43.56 48.36
N PHE A 61 -2.02 43.75 48.29
CA PHE A 61 -1.06 43.06 49.16
C PHE A 61 -0.23 43.99 50.06
N ALA A 62 -0.65 45.25 50.26
CA ALA A 62 0.11 46.25 51.02
C ALA A 62 -0.61 46.81 52.26
N SER A 63 -1.61 46.11 52.81
CA SER A 63 -2.29 46.56 54.03
C SER A 63 -2.81 45.37 54.82
N GLU A 64 -1.95 44.75 55.64
CA GLU A 64 -2.29 44.07 56.90
C GLU A 64 -1.06 43.32 57.44
N GLN A 65 -0.10 44.07 57.99
CA GLN A 65 0.86 43.56 58.96
C GLN A 65 1.21 44.67 59.95
N SER A 66 0.45 44.75 61.05
CA SER A 66 0.91 45.35 62.30
C SER A 66 0.00 44.90 63.45
N HIS A 67 0.66 44.40 64.51
CA HIS A 67 0.18 44.20 65.89
C HIS A 67 -0.13 42.76 66.34
N THR A 68 0.83 42.20 67.07
CA THR A 68 0.65 41.28 68.22
C THR A 68 0.31 42.08 69.48
N PRO A 69 -0.41 41.49 70.46
CA PRO A 69 0.23 40.95 71.68
C PRO A 69 -0.50 39.65 72.20
N PRO A 70 -0.39 39.18 73.47
CA PRO A 70 0.30 37.91 73.78
C PRO A 70 -0.55 36.80 74.47
N ILE A 71 0.01 35.58 74.46
CA ILE A 71 0.07 34.50 75.50
C ILE A 71 -1.19 34.23 76.35
N GLU A 72 -1.73 33.00 76.35
CA GLU A 72 -1.54 31.97 77.40
C GLU A 72 -2.46 30.73 77.22
N SER A 73 -1.85 29.55 77.32
CA SER A 73 -2.27 28.32 78.01
C SER A 73 -3.53 27.48 77.65
N GLU A 74 -3.27 26.17 77.69
CA GLU A 74 -4.08 25.08 78.27
C GLU A 74 -4.83 24.05 77.39
N LEU A 75 -4.26 22.83 77.46
CA LEU A 75 -4.88 21.55 77.84
C LEU A 75 -5.93 20.86 76.94
N GLN A 76 -5.46 19.74 76.38
CA GLN A 76 -5.99 18.37 76.57
C GLN A 76 -7.51 18.20 76.83
N SER A 77 -8.18 17.36 76.02
CA SER A 77 -8.46 15.95 76.38
C SER A 77 -9.71 15.35 75.68
N HIS A 78 -9.57 14.05 75.41
CA HIS A 78 -10.56 12.96 75.37
C HIS A 78 -11.59 12.78 74.23
N ALA A 79 -11.38 11.69 73.46
CA ALA A 79 -12.07 10.36 73.53
C ALA A 79 -13.63 10.38 73.52
N THR A 80 -14.41 9.56 72.80
CA THR A 80 -14.33 8.11 72.44
C THR A 80 -15.44 7.77 71.41
N ASN A 81 -15.14 6.79 70.53
CA ASN A 81 -16.00 5.90 69.71
C ASN A 81 -17.53 6.09 69.59
N GLN A 82 -18.05 5.97 68.36
CA GLN A 82 -18.74 4.75 67.88
C GLN A 82 -18.96 4.76 66.34
N GLN A 83 -18.86 3.56 65.74
CA GLN A 83 -18.90 3.26 64.30
C GLN A 83 -20.30 3.34 63.69
N SER A 84 -20.43 3.67 62.39
CA SER A 84 -20.88 2.71 61.35
C SER A 84 -21.08 3.33 59.93
N VAL A 85 -20.64 2.54 58.92
CA VAL A 85 -21.06 2.47 57.49
C VAL A 85 -20.44 3.41 56.41
N THR A 86 -19.40 2.88 55.76
CA THR A 86 -19.18 2.62 54.31
C THR A 86 -19.49 3.64 53.17
N LEU A 87 -18.41 3.98 52.45
CA LEU A 87 -18.21 4.28 51.00
C LEU A 87 -19.18 5.22 50.23
N ASN A 88 -18.68 6.40 49.85
CA ASN A 88 -18.23 6.70 48.47
C ASN A 88 -17.83 8.18 48.35
N GLN A 89 -16.52 8.48 48.28
CA GLN A 89 -16.03 9.77 47.81
C GLN A 89 -15.22 9.57 46.53
N THR A 90 -15.80 10.07 45.45
CA THR A 90 -15.20 10.36 44.15
C THR A 90 -13.97 11.23 44.31
N ILE A 91 -12.80 10.64 44.10
CA ILE A 91 -11.57 11.38 43.83
C ILE A 91 -11.51 11.65 42.32
N SER A 92 -11.95 12.84 41.92
CA SER A 92 -11.67 13.41 40.61
C SER A 92 -10.25 13.97 40.62
N THR A 93 -9.25 13.15 40.31
CA THR A 93 -7.90 13.64 40.01
C THR A 93 -7.92 14.34 38.64
N HIS A 94 -7.79 15.66 38.67
CA HIS A 94 -7.50 16.47 37.49
C HIS A 94 -6.26 15.92 36.77
N THR A 95 -6.49 15.31 35.61
CA THR A 95 -5.42 14.88 34.71
C THR A 95 -4.92 16.12 33.97
N VAL A 96 -3.73 16.58 34.33
CA VAL A 96 -2.98 17.55 33.54
C VAL A 96 -2.64 16.89 32.21
N ILE A 97 -3.38 17.24 31.15
CA ILE A 97 -3.04 16.87 29.78
C ILE A 97 -1.82 17.72 29.38
N SER A 98 -0.63 17.19 29.62
CA SER A 98 0.59 17.63 28.93
C SER A 98 0.53 17.08 27.50
N SER A 99 0.06 17.90 26.56
CA SER A 99 0.22 17.68 25.13
C SER A 99 1.70 17.85 24.76
N ARG A 100 2.49 16.79 25.00
CA ARG A 100 3.84 16.69 24.44
C ARG A 100 3.71 16.32 22.96
N GLU A 101 3.47 17.32 22.11
CA GLU A 101 3.64 17.19 20.67
C GLU A 101 5.09 16.77 20.39
N THR A 102 5.25 15.51 20.00
CA THR A 102 6.53 14.95 19.58
C THR A 102 6.72 15.22 18.09
N ASN A 103 7.02 16.47 17.73
CA ASN A 103 7.51 16.78 16.39
C ASN A 103 8.99 16.34 16.27
N LYS A 104 9.23 15.04 16.12
CA LYS A 104 10.53 14.54 15.65
C LYS A 104 10.50 14.51 14.12
N ARG A 105 10.82 15.65 13.50
CA ARG A 105 11.30 15.67 12.11
C ARG A 105 12.56 14.82 12.05
N SER A 106 12.48 13.70 11.34
CA SER A 106 13.62 12.89 10.95
C SER A 106 14.52 13.74 10.05
N HIS A 107 15.54 14.38 10.63
CA HIS A 107 16.63 14.93 9.83
C HIS A 107 17.26 13.75 9.07
N SER A 108 17.16 13.77 7.74
CA SER A 108 17.92 12.86 6.88
C SER A 108 19.39 12.96 7.31
N ALA A 109 20.04 11.83 7.59
CA ALA A 109 21.45 11.78 8.01
C ALA A 109 22.38 12.53 7.04
N VAL A 110 21.99 12.62 5.77
CA VAL A 110 22.67 13.38 4.72
C VAL A 110 22.58 14.88 4.96
N SER A 111 21.46 15.40 5.45
CA SER A 111 21.28 16.83 5.77
C SER A 111 22.10 17.25 6.99
N THR A 112 22.23 16.37 7.99
CA THR A 112 23.09 16.59 9.15
C THR A 112 24.57 16.53 8.78
N PHE A 113 24.94 15.59 7.89
CA PHE A 113 26.28 15.49 7.32
C PHE A 113 26.65 16.72 6.49
N LEU A 114 25.79 17.14 5.55
CA LEU A 114 25.99 18.35 4.74
C LEU A 114 26.07 19.61 5.60
N ALA A 115 25.25 19.71 6.64
CA ALA A 115 25.29 20.84 7.57
C ALA A 115 26.59 20.86 8.39
N GLN A 116 27.04 19.71 8.92
CA GLN A 116 28.30 19.61 9.67
C GLN A 116 29.53 19.81 8.79
N LEU A 117 29.53 19.25 7.57
CA LEU A 117 30.60 19.41 6.60
C LEU A 117 30.67 20.86 6.12
N LYS A 118 29.52 21.50 5.84
CA LYS A 118 29.44 22.93 5.55
C LYS A 118 29.98 23.76 6.72
N ASN A 119 29.61 23.45 7.96
CA ASN A 119 30.07 24.21 9.12
C ASN A 119 31.58 24.04 9.36
N GLN A 120 32.12 22.83 9.17
CA GLN A 120 33.56 22.57 9.27
C GLN A 120 34.36 23.20 8.13
N LEU A 121 33.82 23.18 6.91
CA LEU A 121 34.40 23.85 5.76
C LEU A 121 34.39 25.36 5.98
N GLN A 122 33.26 25.93 6.42
CA GLN A 122 33.11 27.36 6.65
C GLN A 122 34.02 27.89 7.76
N GLN A 123 34.30 27.08 8.80
CA GLN A 123 35.19 27.47 9.90
C GLN A 123 36.69 27.34 9.56
N ASN A 124 37.08 26.48 8.62
CA ASN A 124 38.50 26.15 8.38
C ASN A 124 38.91 26.26 6.90
N TRP A 125 38.09 26.88 6.04
CA TRP A 125 38.28 26.89 4.58
C TRP A 125 39.67 27.39 4.17
N MET A 126 40.23 28.36 4.89
CA MET A 126 41.55 28.94 4.61
C MET A 126 42.68 27.92 4.83
N THR A 127 42.65 27.16 5.93
CA THR A 127 43.65 26.12 6.23
C THR A 127 43.54 24.94 5.27
N TRP A 128 42.32 24.62 4.82
CA TRP A 128 42.07 23.60 3.80
C TRP A 128 42.59 24.01 2.43
N ILE A 129 42.26 25.22 1.97
CA ILE A 129 42.79 25.76 0.72
C ILE A 129 44.30 25.88 0.79
N GLY A 130 44.85 26.28 1.95
CA GLY A 130 46.29 26.30 2.18
C GLY A 130 46.93 24.93 1.97
N GLY A 131 46.44 23.88 2.64
CA GLY A 131 46.97 22.52 2.49
C GLY A 131 46.80 21.93 1.08
N VAL A 132 45.66 22.18 0.44
CA VAL A 132 45.38 21.74 -0.94
C VAL A 132 46.26 22.51 -1.94
N ALA A 133 46.42 23.82 -1.78
CA ALA A 133 47.30 24.64 -2.61
C ALA A 133 48.77 24.26 -2.42
N LEU A 134 49.18 23.87 -1.21
CA LEU A 134 50.53 23.36 -0.94
C LEU A 134 50.78 22.02 -1.64
N ALA A 135 49.80 21.11 -1.61
CA ALA A 135 49.85 19.83 -2.32
C ALA A 135 49.87 20.02 -3.85
N PHE A 136 48.97 20.83 -4.41
CA PHE A 136 48.96 21.16 -5.83
C PHE A 136 50.20 21.95 -6.26
N GLY A 137 50.69 22.86 -5.41
CA GLY A 137 51.92 23.61 -5.63
C GLY A 137 53.13 22.68 -5.83
N GLY A 138 53.25 21.63 -5.02
CA GLY A 138 54.27 20.59 -5.22
C GLY A 138 54.13 19.84 -6.56
N ILE A 139 52.90 19.47 -6.94
CA ILE A 139 52.61 18.77 -8.20
C ILE A 139 52.89 19.67 -9.41
N PHE A 140 52.44 20.93 -9.38
CA PHE A 140 52.66 21.90 -10.45
C PHE A 140 54.12 22.33 -10.54
N LEU A 141 54.86 22.43 -9.43
CA LEU A 141 56.30 22.69 -9.46
C LEU A 141 57.04 21.54 -10.16
N ALA A 142 56.64 20.29 -9.89
CA ALA A 142 57.20 19.12 -10.56
C ALA A 142 56.87 19.10 -12.07
N LYS A 143 55.63 19.44 -12.46
CA LYS A 143 55.21 19.53 -13.87
C LYS A 143 55.84 20.71 -14.61
N TYR A 144 55.87 21.90 -14.01
CA TYR A 144 56.51 23.08 -14.59
C TYR A 144 58.01 22.86 -14.78
N SER A 145 58.66 22.22 -13.80
CA SER A 145 60.05 21.82 -13.95
C SER A 145 60.24 20.90 -15.16
N LEU A 146 59.28 20.00 -15.42
CA LEU A 146 59.21 19.08 -16.58
C LEU A 146 59.14 19.86 -17.89
N ASP A 147 58.21 20.80 -18.00
CA ASP A 147 58.00 21.60 -19.21
C ASP A 147 59.17 22.57 -19.48
N ALA A 148 59.89 22.99 -18.44
CA ALA A 148 61.04 23.91 -18.54
C ALA A 148 62.41 23.22 -18.65
N GLY A 149 62.51 21.89 -18.54
CA GLY A 149 63.77 21.14 -18.64
C GLY A 149 64.80 21.38 -17.51
N LEU A 150 64.41 22.06 -16.42
CA LEU A 150 65.35 22.60 -15.42
C LEU A 150 65.98 21.57 -14.45
N LEU A 151 65.39 20.39 -14.27
CA LEU A 151 65.83 19.38 -13.30
C LEU A 151 65.72 17.97 -13.88
N SER A 152 66.61 17.04 -13.54
CA SER A 152 66.47 15.64 -13.98
C SER A 152 65.27 14.96 -13.28
N PRO A 153 64.60 13.98 -13.93
CA PRO A 153 63.47 13.25 -13.35
C PRO A 153 63.75 12.66 -11.96
N SER A 154 64.95 12.10 -11.78
CA SER A 154 65.41 11.54 -10.50
C SER A 154 65.52 12.62 -9.42
N LEU A 155 66.12 13.77 -9.72
CA LEU A 155 66.30 14.86 -8.76
C LEU A 155 64.95 15.47 -8.32
N ARG A 156 63.99 15.58 -9.24
CA ARG A 156 62.61 16.03 -8.93
C ARG A 156 61.90 15.08 -7.98
N LEU A 157 61.97 13.77 -8.25
CA LEU A 157 61.38 12.75 -7.39
C LEU A 157 62.01 12.74 -6.00
N THR A 158 63.34 12.89 -5.91
CA THR A 158 64.04 12.92 -4.62
C THR A 158 63.73 14.18 -3.81
N LEU A 159 63.73 15.36 -4.45
CA LEU A 159 63.42 16.63 -3.78
C LEU A 159 61.95 16.69 -3.35
N GLY A 160 61.03 16.26 -4.22
CA GLY A 160 59.62 16.15 -3.88
C GLY A 160 59.37 15.13 -2.76
N GLY A 161 60.08 14.00 -2.77
CA GLY A 161 59.98 12.99 -1.73
C GLY A 161 60.49 13.49 -0.38
N LEU A 162 61.64 14.17 -0.37
CA LEU A 162 62.18 14.83 0.83
C LEU A 162 61.24 15.89 1.37
N PHE A 163 60.64 16.69 0.48
CA PHE A 163 59.63 17.68 0.85
C PHE A 163 58.39 17.04 1.48
N GLY A 164 57.86 15.97 0.88
CA GLY A 164 56.73 15.21 1.43
C GLY A 164 57.02 14.63 2.81
N ILE A 165 58.21 14.04 3.00
CA ILE A 165 58.67 13.53 4.29
C ILE A 165 58.84 14.66 5.31
N ALA A 166 59.38 15.81 4.91
CA ALA A 166 59.54 16.98 5.78
C ALA A 166 58.19 17.50 6.29
N LEU A 167 57.15 17.55 5.45
CA LEU A 167 55.81 17.93 5.89
C LEU A 167 55.22 16.93 6.91
N ILE A 168 55.47 15.63 6.73
CA ILE A 168 55.02 14.58 7.66
C ILE A 168 55.74 14.68 9.01
N THR A 169 57.06 14.91 9.02
CA THR A 169 57.83 15.04 10.27
C THR A 169 57.48 16.32 11.03
N VAL A 170 57.29 17.44 10.32
CA VAL A 170 56.83 18.70 10.90
C VAL A 170 55.42 18.53 11.49
N ALA A 171 54.52 17.82 10.79
CA ALA A 171 53.19 17.50 11.33
C ALA A 171 53.25 16.69 12.64
N ASP A 172 54.10 15.65 12.73
CA ASP A 172 54.26 14.87 13.96
C ASP A 172 54.82 15.73 15.10
N PHE A 173 55.80 16.59 14.80
CA PHE A 173 56.43 17.47 15.77
C PHE A 173 55.44 18.48 16.37
N LEU A 174 54.66 19.18 15.52
CA LEU A 174 53.65 20.13 15.98
C LEU A 174 52.57 19.45 16.83
N HIS A 175 52.17 18.24 16.44
CA HIS A 175 51.16 17.48 17.18
C HIS A 175 51.67 17.04 18.56
N ARG A 176 52.91 16.52 18.65
CA ARG A 176 53.51 16.09 19.93
C ARG A 176 53.69 17.23 20.92
N LYS A 177 54.02 18.44 20.45
CA LYS A 177 54.20 19.61 21.30
C LYS A 177 52.90 20.31 21.70
N GLY A 178 51.75 19.86 21.20
CA GLY A 178 50.45 20.42 21.56
C GLY A 178 50.31 21.90 21.20
N ILE A 179 51.02 22.39 20.18
CA ILE A 179 51.03 23.79 19.78
C ILE A 179 49.67 24.11 19.14
N VAL A 180 48.77 24.71 19.92
CA VAL A 180 47.48 25.22 19.45
C VAL A 180 47.70 26.66 19.01
N PHE A 181 47.52 26.93 17.73
CA PHE A 181 47.52 28.31 17.23
C PHE A 181 46.19 28.96 17.60
N GLU A 182 46.22 30.01 18.43
CA GLU A 182 45.03 30.79 18.76
C GLU A 182 44.33 31.29 17.47
N GLY A 183 43.01 31.10 17.38
CA GLY A 183 42.22 31.45 16.20
C GLY A 183 42.05 30.34 15.15
N PHE A 184 42.77 29.22 15.24
CA PHE A 184 42.61 28.06 14.35
C PHE A 184 42.30 26.79 15.16
N ASN A 185 41.26 26.03 14.78
CA ASN A 185 41.07 24.68 15.32
C ASN A 185 42.30 23.81 15.00
N ASN A 186 42.60 22.82 15.85
CA ASN A 186 43.80 21.98 15.89
C ASN A 186 44.00 21.03 14.68
N TYR A 187 43.84 21.54 13.45
CA TYR A 187 43.84 20.80 12.18
C TYR A 187 45.09 21.01 11.33
N ILE A 188 45.95 21.97 11.69
CA ILE A 188 47.19 22.28 10.96
C ILE A 188 48.12 21.05 10.85
N PRO A 189 48.37 20.27 11.94
CA PRO A 189 49.17 19.05 11.84
C PRO A 189 48.55 18.01 10.89
N ALA A 190 47.22 17.85 10.90
CA ALA A 190 46.53 16.92 10.03
C ALA A 190 46.60 17.34 8.55
N ALA A 191 46.50 18.64 8.26
CA ALA A 191 46.61 19.19 6.92
C ALA A 191 48.05 19.05 6.35
N LEU A 192 49.08 19.33 7.16
CA LEU A 192 50.47 19.13 6.75
C LEU A 192 50.78 17.64 6.48
N ALA A 193 50.36 16.74 7.38
CA ALA A 193 50.54 15.31 7.17
C ALA A 193 49.80 14.84 5.91
N GLY A 194 48.57 15.30 5.70
CA GLY A 194 47.79 15.00 4.50
C GLY A 194 48.51 15.46 3.22
N GLY A 195 48.98 16.70 3.18
CA GLY A 195 49.75 17.24 2.05
C GLY A 195 51.05 16.47 1.77
N GLY A 196 51.76 16.09 2.83
CA GLY A 196 52.97 15.26 2.72
C GLY A 196 52.68 13.86 2.17
N PHE A 197 51.67 13.16 2.69
CA PHE A 197 51.28 11.84 2.19
C PHE A 197 50.75 11.89 0.75
N ILE A 198 49.94 12.89 0.39
CA ILE A 198 49.48 13.10 -1.00
C ILE A 198 50.66 13.31 -1.94
N SER A 199 51.66 14.11 -1.51
CA SER A 199 52.87 14.34 -2.31
C SER A 199 53.65 13.05 -2.53
N CYS A 200 53.86 12.25 -1.47
CA CYS A 200 54.51 10.95 -1.59
C CYS A 200 53.74 10.00 -2.52
N PHE A 201 52.41 9.95 -2.39
CA PHE A 201 51.53 9.17 -3.28
C PHE A 201 51.68 9.59 -4.75
N ALA A 202 51.57 10.89 -5.02
CA ALA A 202 51.65 11.44 -6.37
C ALA A 202 53.02 11.18 -7.00
N LEU A 203 54.11 11.33 -6.24
CA LEU A 203 55.46 11.12 -6.74
C LEU A 203 55.75 9.64 -7.03
N THR A 204 55.28 8.71 -6.19
CA THR A 204 55.40 7.28 -6.49
C THR A 204 54.61 6.90 -7.74
N LEU A 205 53.43 7.49 -7.94
CA LEU A 205 52.60 7.25 -9.12
C LEU A 205 53.21 7.87 -10.38
N LEU A 206 53.82 9.06 -10.27
CA LEU A 206 54.54 9.73 -11.36
C LEU A 206 55.81 8.94 -11.76
N ALA A 207 56.55 8.43 -10.78
CA ALA A 207 57.71 7.58 -11.00
C ALA A 207 57.37 6.28 -11.75
N TYR A 208 56.18 5.73 -11.51
CA TYR A 208 55.67 4.55 -12.21
C TYR A 208 55.11 4.90 -13.60
N SER A 209 54.11 5.79 -13.66
CA SER A 209 53.29 6.00 -14.86
C SER A 209 53.91 6.92 -15.90
N SER A 210 54.68 7.93 -15.47
CA SER A 210 55.19 8.97 -16.38
C SER A 210 56.70 8.85 -16.64
N TYR A 211 57.45 8.32 -15.68
CA TYR A 211 58.90 8.18 -15.81
C TYR A 211 59.38 6.73 -16.02
N GLU A 212 58.49 5.72 -15.90
CA GLU A 212 58.81 4.29 -16.03
C GLU A 212 60.00 3.81 -15.16
N MET A 213 60.31 4.53 -14.08
CA MET A 213 61.47 4.26 -13.22
C MET A 213 61.22 3.15 -12.20
N LEU A 214 59.95 2.84 -11.94
CA LEU A 214 59.52 1.81 -11.00
C LEU A 214 58.81 0.69 -11.75
N SER A 215 59.08 -0.55 -11.35
CA SER A 215 58.26 -1.68 -11.77
C SER A 215 56.88 -1.61 -11.11
N ALA A 216 55.86 -2.21 -11.75
CA ALA A 216 54.50 -2.25 -11.18
C ALA A 216 54.47 -2.83 -9.75
N THR A 217 55.30 -3.85 -9.47
CA THR A 217 55.39 -4.49 -8.14
C THR A 217 56.04 -3.57 -7.10
N THR A 218 57.13 -2.87 -7.44
CA THR A 218 57.81 -1.96 -6.52
C THR A 218 56.97 -0.72 -6.22
N ALA A 219 56.31 -0.14 -7.23
CA ALA A 219 55.37 0.96 -7.06
C ALA A 219 54.20 0.56 -6.15
N PHE A 220 53.63 -0.64 -6.36
CA PHE A 220 52.55 -1.16 -5.53
C PHE A 220 52.96 -1.31 -4.06
N VAL A 221 54.13 -1.92 -3.79
CA VAL A 221 54.65 -2.07 -2.42
C VAL A 221 54.90 -0.71 -1.76
N MET A 222 55.50 0.23 -2.49
CA MET A 222 55.80 1.56 -1.96
C MET A 222 54.52 2.34 -1.62
N LEU A 223 53.51 2.29 -2.50
CA LEU A 223 52.18 2.85 -2.24
C LEU A 223 51.50 2.21 -1.03
N ALA A 224 51.64 0.88 -0.85
CA ALA A 224 51.10 0.18 0.31
C ALA A 224 51.76 0.62 1.62
N VAL A 225 53.09 0.78 1.64
CA VAL A 225 53.83 1.30 2.81
C VAL A 225 53.39 2.72 3.15
N ILE A 226 53.28 3.60 2.14
CA ILE A 226 52.80 4.98 2.32
C ILE A 226 51.36 4.97 2.88
N ALA A 227 50.48 4.10 2.38
CA ALA A 227 49.11 3.95 2.86
C ALA A 227 49.03 3.49 4.33
N LEU A 228 49.88 2.53 4.73
CA LEU A 228 49.96 2.04 6.11
C LEU A 228 50.51 3.12 7.06
N ALA A 229 51.54 3.85 6.64
CA ALA A 229 52.09 4.98 7.40
C ALA A 229 51.03 6.09 7.57
N ALA A 230 50.31 6.43 6.49
CA ALA A 230 49.21 7.40 6.53
C ALA A 230 48.08 6.95 7.47
N SER A 231 47.72 5.67 7.43
CA SER A 231 46.70 5.09 8.31
C SER A 231 47.11 5.12 9.78
N SER A 232 48.37 4.76 10.09
CA SER A 232 48.93 4.84 11.44
C SER A 232 48.93 6.28 11.97
N MET A 233 49.32 7.24 11.12
CA MET A 233 49.33 8.66 11.45
C MET A 233 47.92 9.22 11.64
N ALA A 234 46.94 8.75 10.84
CA ALA A 234 45.53 9.13 10.95
C ALA A 234 44.91 8.74 12.30
N LEU A 235 45.36 7.63 12.90
CA LEU A 235 44.92 7.24 14.24
C LEU A 235 45.37 8.24 15.33
N ARG A 236 46.45 9.00 15.09
CA ARG A 236 46.99 10.00 16.03
C ARG A 236 46.44 11.40 15.75
N LEU A 237 46.46 11.82 14.48
CA LEU A 237 46.10 13.17 14.02
C LEU A 237 44.59 13.38 13.82
N GLY A 238 43.77 12.34 13.98
CA GLY A 238 42.31 12.44 14.08
C GLY A 238 41.51 12.20 12.78
N PRO A 239 40.19 12.45 12.80
CA PRO A 239 39.24 11.95 11.79
C PRO A 239 39.42 12.52 10.38
N LEU A 240 40.03 13.69 10.21
CA LEU A 240 40.22 14.31 8.90
C LEU A 240 41.36 13.68 8.10
N LEU A 241 42.44 13.24 8.75
CA LEU A 241 43.49 12.51 8.06
C LEU A 241 43.01 11.11 7.66
N ALA A 242 42.15 10.50 8.49
CA ALA A 242 41.47 9.25 8.15
C ALA A 242 40.57 9.41 6.93
N LEU A 243 39.85 10.54 6.81
CA LEU A 243 39.07 10.87 5.61
C LEU A 243 39.94 10.85 4.35
N LEU A 244 41.02 11.65 4.34
CA LEU A 244 41.91 11.77 3.20
C LEU A 244 42.56 10.44 2.83
N GLY A 245 42.97 9.65 3.83
CA GLY A 245 43.53 8.31 3.61
C GLY A 245 42.54 7.36 2.95
N ILE A 246 41.28 7.32 3.40
CA ILE A 246 40.24 6.45 2.82
C ILE A 246 39.91 6.89 1.39
N VAL A 247 39.72 8.19 1.14
CA VAL A 247 39.45 8.71 -0.22
C VAL A 247 40.62 8.42 -1.15
N GLY A 248 41.85 8.71 -0.70
CA GLY A 248 43.06 8.45 -1.46
C GLY A 248 43.20 6.98 -1.83
N ALA A 249 43.05 6.08 -0.85
CA ALA A 249 43.19 4.64 -1.06
C ALA A 249 42.17 4.07 -2.05
N TYR A 250 40.89 4.49 -1.98
CA TYR A 250 39.88 4.07 -2.96
C TYR A 250 40.07 4.70 -4.34
N SER A 251 40.80 5.82 -4.45
CA SER A 251 41.05 6.49 -5.73
C SER A 251 42.19 5.84 -6.52
N VAL A 252 43.13 5.14 -5.87
CA VAL A 252 44.34 4.56 -6.50
C VAL A 252 44.05 3.77 -7.79
N PRO A 253 43.06 2.86 -7.87
CA PRO A 253 42.88 2.05 -9.08
C PRO A 253 42.42 2.87 -10.30
N ILE A 254 41.88 4.07 -10.11
CA ILE A 254 41.55 4.99 -11.22
C ILE A 254 42.83 5.50 -11.89
N TRP A 255 43.87 5.75 -11.09
CA TRP A 255 45.14 6.31 -11.54
C TRP A 255 46.13 5.24 -12.00
N VAL A 256 46.07 4.05 -11.41
CA VAL A 256 46.93 2.90 -11.72
C VAL A 256 46.13 1.90 -12.56
N ASN A 257 45.68 2.34 -13.73
CA ASN A 257 45.02 1.45 -14.68
C ASN A 257 46.08 0.78 -15.58
N THR A 258 46.29 -0.53 -15.38
CA THR A 258 47.26 -1.32 -16.17
C THR A 258 46.67 -1.83 -17.49
N GLY A 259 45.36 -1.62 -17.75
CA GLY A 259 44.67 -2.19 -18.91
C GLY A 259 44.53 -3.72 -18.90
N SER A 260 45.06 -4.40 -17.87
CA SER A 260 45.12 -5.87 -17.78
C SER A 260 43.76 -6.54 -17.60
N GLY A 261 42.73 -5.79 -17.18
CA GLY A 261 41.39 -6.33 -16.90
C GLY A 261 41.36 -7.35 -15.77
N ASN A 262 42.39 -7.43 -14.92
CA ASN A 262 42.47 -8.41 -13.84
C ASN A 262 41.55 -8.00 -12.66
N LEU A 263 40.32 -8.51 -12.69
CA LEU A 263 39.29 -8.24 -11.69
C LEU A 263 39.67 -8.77 -10.30
N ALA A 264 40.37 -9.90 -10.22
CA ALA A 264 40.79 -10.50 -8.95
C ALA A 264 41.77 -9.59 -8.18
N ALA A 265 42.76 -9.02 -8.87
CA ALA A 265 43.71 -8.07 -8.27
C ALA A 265 43.00 -6.82 -7.75
N LEU A 266 42.06 -6.28 -8.54
CA LEU A 266 41.25 -5.11 -8.16
C LEU A 266 40.42 -5.39 -6.90
N LEU A 267 39.63 -6.46 -6.88
CA LEU A 267 38.77 -6.80 -5.74
C LEU A 267 39.57 -7.13 -4.48
N THR A 268 40.74 -7.76 -4.62
CA THR A 268 41.63 -8.05 -3.50
C THR A 268 42.19 -6.76 -2.89
N TYR A 269 42.64 -5.82 -3.73
CA TYR A 269 43.09 -4.50 -3.29
C TYR A 269 41.98 -3.74 -2.56
N ILE A 270 40.79 -3.65 -3.18
CA ILE A 270 39.63 -2.97 -2.58
C ILE A 270 39.23 -3.63 -1.26
N GLY A 271 39.22 -4.97 -1.18
CA GLY A 271 38.94 -5.70 0.06
C GLY A 271 39.91 -5.34 1.19
N PHE A 272 41.21 -5.24 0.89
CA PHE A 272 42.23 -4.82 1.86
C PHE A 272 42.05 -3.38 2.31
N VAL A 273 41.79 -2.46 1.37
CA VAL A 273 41.51 -1.05 1.66
C VAL A 273 40.30 -0.93 2.58
N THR A 274 39.22 -1.66 2.27
CA THR A 274 38.01 -1.67 3.10
C THR A 274 38.28 -2.21 4.49
N LEU A 275 39.01 -3.33 4.62
CA LEU A 275 39.37 -3.88 5.92
C LEU A 275 40.18 -2.88 6.77
N SER A 276 41.19 -2.25 6.17
CA SER A 276 41.98 -1.20 6.83
C SER A 276 41.11 -0.02 7.25
N ALA A 277 40.25 0.47 6.35
CA ALA A 277 39.35 1.59 6.60
C ALA A 277 38.33 1.26 7.71
N VAL A 278 37.84 0.03 7.81
CA VAL A 278 36.94 -0.44 8.88
C VAL A 278 37.65 -0.37 10.24
N LEU A 279 38.91 -0.81 10.31
CA LEU A 279 39.72 -0.75 11.54
C LEU A 279 39.96 0.69 11.99
N VAL A 280 40.32 1.58 11.04
CA VAL A 280 40.52 3.00 11.31
C VAL A 280 39.21 3.67 11.75
N ALA A 281 38.11 3.46 11.03
CA ALA A 281 36.82 4.05 11.35
C ALA A 281 36.29 3.60 12.73
N LYS A 282 36.53 2.34 13.09
CA LYS A 282 36.17 1.80 14.42
C LYS A 282 36.98 2.45 15.54
N ARG A 283 38.28 2.71 15.32
CA ARG A 283 39.15 3.33 16.34
C ARG A 283 38.88 4.83 16.50
N VAL A 284 38.62 5.52 15.40
CA VAL A 284 38.32 6.97 15.37
C VAL A 284 36.89 7.27 15.87
N ASN A 285 36.00 6.27 15.83
CA ASN A 285 34.64 6.30 16.40
C ASN A 285 33.77 7.48 15.92
N ARG A 286 33.88 7.83 14.62
CA ARG A 286 33.04 8.85 13.98
C ARG A 286 32.13 8.21 12.93
N ASN A 287 30.82 8.32 13.15
CA ASN A 287 29.80 7.68 12.31
C ASN A 287 29.86 8.06 10.82
N TRP A 288 30.32 9.27 10.48
CA TRP A 288 30.34 9.73 9.09
C TRP A 288 31.44 9.09 8.24
N LEU A 289 32.56 8.67 8.85
CA LEU A 289 33.63 7.95 8.15
C LEU A 289 33.14 6.61 7.60
N TRP A 290 32.15 6.00 8.28
CA TRP A 290 31.53 4.77 7.82
C TRP A 290 30.74 4.95 6.52
N TYR A 291 30.02 6.06 6.36
CA TYR A 291 29.30 6.33 5.11
C TYR A 291 30.26 6.51 3.93
N LEU A 292 31.40 7.16 4.15
CA LEU A 292 32.42 7.29 3.09
C LEU A 292 32.97 5.92 2.68
N LEU A 293 33.29 5.10 3.67
CA LEU A 293 33.80 3.76 3.43
C LEU A 293 32.82 2.92 2.61
N TRP A 294 31.52 3.03 2.90
CA TRP A 294 30.47 2.36 2.13
C TRP A 294 30.37 2.87 0.70
N ALA A 295 30.40 4.19 0.51
CA ALA A 295 30.33 4.78 -0.81
C ALA A 295 31.49 4.30 -1.70
N GLY A 296 32.73 4.31 -1.18
CA GLY A 296 33.90 3.83 -1.91
C GLY A 296 33.81 2.33 -2.24
N HIS A 297 33.44 1.49 -1.27
CA HIS A 297 33.35 0.04 -1.48
C HIS A 297 32.23 -0.35 -2.45
N ILE A 298 31.04 0.22 -2.29
CA ILE A 298 29.88 -0.06 -3.16
C ILE A 298 30.13 0.45 -4.58
N GLY A 299 30.79 1.62 -4.73
CA GLY A 299 31.17 2.14 -6.04
C GLY A 299 32.03 1.15 -6.83
N TRP A 300 33.09 0.62 -6.21
CA TRP A 300 33.93 -0.40 -6.85
C TRP A 300 33.24 -1.74 -7.05
N TYR A 301 32.33 -2.12 -6.15
CA TYR A 301 31.50 -3.31 -6.34
C TYR A 301 30.62 -3.22 -7.60
N TRP A 302 30.02 -2.05 -7.86
CA TRP A 302 29.25 -1.80 -9.09
C TRP A 302 30.12 -1.85 -10.34
N VAL A 303 31.32 -1.27 -10.30
CA VAL A 303 32.27 -1.36 -11.41
C VAL A 303 32.61 -2.83 -11.69
N ALA A 304 32.88 -3.63 -10.65
CA ALA A 304 33.16 -5.05 -10.80
C ALA A 304 32.00 -5.81 -11.45
N LEU A 305 30.75 -5.53 -11.06
CA LEU A 305 29.55 -6.14 -11.69
C LEU A 305 29.38 -5.75 -13.16
N SER A 306 29.82 -4.56 -13.57
CA SER A 306 29.70 -4.10 -14.97
C SER A 306 30.73 -4.70 -15.92
N VAL A 307 31.88 -5.16 -15.40
CA VAL A 307 33.03 -5.66 -16.19
C VAL A 307 33.19 -7.19 -16.05
N VAL A 308 32.43 -7.83 -15.16
CA VAL A 308 32.58 -9.25 -14.85
C VAL A 308 32.36 -10.15 -16.07
N LYS A 309 33.26 -11.13 -16.23
CA LYS A 309 33.17 -12.19 -17.24
C LYS A 309 32.56 -13.46 -16.67
N SER A 310 32.06 -14.34 -17.52
CA SER A 310 31.39 -15.59 -17.11
C SER A 310 32.25 -16.54 -16.27
N THR A 311 33.57 -16.50 -16.45
CA THR A 311 34.54 -17.29 -15.66
C THR A 311 34.77 -16.74 -14.25
N GLU A 312 34.41 -15.48 -14.00
CA GLU A 312 34.78 -14.71 -12.80
C GLU A 312 33.57 -14.38 -11.89
N TYR A 313 32.39 -14.93 -12.15
CA TYR A 313 31.20 -14.67 -11.34
C TYR A 313 31.39 -15.04 -9.86
N TRP A 314 32.11 -16.13 -9.58
CA TRP A 314 32.41 -16.53 -8.21
C TRP A 314 33.22 -15.48 -7.43
N LEU A 315 34.09 -14.70 -8.09
CA LEU A 315 34.89 -13.65 -7.46
C LEU A 315 34.01 -12.50 -6.99
N VAL A 316 33.12 -12.03 -7.86
CA VAL A 316 32.19 -10.93 -7.53
C VAL A 316 31.16 -11.38 -6.49
N GLY A 317 30.66 -12.61 -6.60
CA GLY A 317 29.78 -13.22 -5.62
C GLY A 317 30.45 -13.35 -4.25
N GLY A 318 31.66 -13.90 -4.20
CA GLY A 318 32.45 -14.03 -2.97
C GLY A 318 32.76 -12.66 -2.34
N PHE A 319 33.09 -11.67 -3.17
CA PHE A 319 33.30 -10.30 -2.71
C PHE A 319 32.03 -9.70 -2.09
N SER A 320 30.85 -9.95 -2.66
CA SER A 320 29.57 -9.48 -2.08
C SER A 320 29.28 -10.08 -0.69
N LEU A 321 29.60 -11.37 -0.48
CA LEU A 321 29.46 -12.04 0.81
C LEU A 321 30.41 -11.42 1.84
N LEU A 322 31.67 -11.22 1.44
CA LEU A 322 32.67 -10.57 2.28
C LEU A 322 32.30 -9.12 2.61
N SER A 323 31.65 -8.42 1.68
CA SER A 323 31.14 -7.05 1.86
C SER A 323 30.09 -7.01 2.97
N ILE A 324 29.15 -7.96 2.99
CA ILE A 324 28.11 -8.04 4.02
C ILE A 324 28.74 -8.32 5.40
N ILE A 325 29.69 -9.25 5.47
CA ILE A 325 30.43 -9.55 6.70
C ILE A 325 31.21 -8.32 7.16
N GLY A 326 31.95 -7.66 6.26
CA GLY A 326 32.87 -6.59 6.63
C GLY A 326 32.21 -5.26 6.94
N LEU A 327 31.23 -4.85 6.12
CA LEU A 327 30.56 -3.57 6.27
C LEU A 327 29.45 -3.59 7.32
N ILE A 328 28.74 -4.72 7.46
CA ILE A 328 27.59 -4.83 8.36
C ILE A 328 27.93 -5.65 9.61
N ALA A 329 28.37 -6.90 9.44
CA ALA A 329 28.52 -7.82 10.55
C ALA A 329 29.65 -7.41 11.51
N MET A 330 30.84 -7.09 10.99
CA MET A 330 32.01 -6.69 11.79
C MET A 330 31.80 -5.38 12.55
N MET A 331 31.06 -4.43 11.96
CA MET A 331 30.76 -3.16 12.64
C MET A 331 29.89 -3.38 13.88
N ARG A 332 28.91 -4.28 13.82
CA ARG A 332 27.96 -4.48 14.93
C ARG A 332 28.38 -5.55 15.92
N LEU A 333 28.86 -6.68 15.42
CA LEU A 333 29.19 -7.85 16.24
C LEU A 333 30.65 -7.82 16.73
N GLY A 334 31.47 -6.91 16.20
CA GLY A 334 32.92 -6.89 16.37
C GLY A 334 33.63 -7.94 15.50
N LEU A 335 34.97 -7.93 15.56
CA LEU A 335 35.83 -8.81 14.76
C LEU A 335 35.63 -10.31 15.11
N THR A 336 35.19 -10.61 16.33
CA THR A 336 34.99 -11.99 16.79
C THR A 336 33.61 -12.56 16.44
N LEU A 337 32.67 -11.74 15.92
CA LEU A 337 31.30 -12.13 15.56
C LEU A 337 30.50 -12.85 16.70
N ARG A 338 30.91 -12.67 17.96
CA ARG A 338 30.36 -13.40 19.12
C ARG A 338 29.25 -12.68 19.88
N LEU A 339 29.06 -11.38 19.66
CA LEU A 339 28.05 -10.60 20.38
C LEU A 339 26.63 -11.06 20.00
N LEU A 340 25.83 -11.53 20.95
CA LEU A 340 24.43 -11.90 20.72
C LEU A 340 23.50 -10.81 21.24
N GLU A 341 22.67 -10.25 20.35
CA GLU A 341 21.58 -9.33 20.73
C GLU A 341 20.23 -9.98 20.42
N CYS A 342 19.47 -10.31 21.47
CA CYS A 342 18.23 -11.09 21.36
C CYS A 342 16.94 -10.32 21.65
N ARG A 343 16.97 -8.99 21.58
CA ARG A 343 15.81 -8.15 21.92
C ARG A 343 14.73 -8.27 20.83
N PRO A 344 13.47 -8.59 21.15
CA PRO A 344 12.42 -8.62 20.14
C PRO A 344 12.10 -7.19 19.66
N HIS A 345 11.88 -7.04 18.35
CA HIS A 345 11.53 -5.77 17.73
C HIS A 345 10.20 -5.90 17.00
N SER A 346 9.42 -4.81 16.95
CA SER A 346 8.21 -4.75 16.12
C SER A 346 8.56 -4.69 14.63
N LEU A 347 7.68 -5.19 13.77
CA LEU A 347 7.88 -5.20 12.31
C LEU A 347 8.10 -3.78 11.73
N GLN A 348 7.35 -2.79 12.23
CA GLN A 348 7.54 -1.39 11.83
C GLN A 348 8.93 -0.86 12.20
N ARG A 349 9.45 -1.26 13.36
CA ARG A 349 10.79 -0.85 13.79
C ARG A 349 11.85 -1.52 12.93
N LEU A 350 11.71 -2.81 12.66
CA LEU A 350 12.64 -3.56 11.80
C LEU A 350 12.72 -2.96 10.39
N LEU A 351 11.59 -2.54 9.80
CA LEU A 351 11.57 -1.89 8.48
C LEU A 351 12.31 -0.55 8.46
N LYS A 352 12.24 0.21 9.56
CA LYS A 352 12.88 1.53 9.70
C LYS A 352 14.31 1.47 10.22
N LEU A 353 14.90 0.28 10.37
CA LEU A 353 16.28 0.15 10.85
C LEU A 353 17.26 0.65 9.79
N GLN A 354 17.78 1.85 10.06
CA GLN A 354 18.94 2.39 9.37
C GLN A 354 20.17 2.29 10.29
N PRO A 355 21.36 2.09 9.72
CA PRO A 355 21.66 1.99 8.28
C PRO A 355 21.74 0.57 7.69
N ASP A 356 21.47 -0.50 8.46
CA ASP A 356 21.77 -1.88 8.03
C ASP A 356 20.99 -2.36 6.81
N ASN A 357 19.68 -2.17 6.81
CA ASN A 357 18.81 -2.64 5.74
C ASN A 357 19.12 -1.98 4.39
N PRO A 358 19.26 -0.63 4.27
CA PRO A 358 19.61 -0.04 3.00
C PRO A 358 21.02 -0.45 2.54
N LEU A 359 21.96 -0.66 3.47
CA LEU A 359 23.29 -1.13 3.10
C LEU A 359 23.27 -2.56 2.55
N LEU A 360 22.53 -3.46 3.21
CA LEU A 360 22.36 -4.82 2.70
C LEU A 360 21.73 -4.81 1.31
N LEU A 361 20.69 -4.00 1.10
CA LEU A 361 20.02 -3.89 -0.19
C LEU A 361 20.96 -3.33 -1.28
N ALA A 362 21.83 -2.38 -0.94
CA ALA A 362 22.80 -1.83 -1.88
C ALA A 362 23.84 -2.85 -2.37
N ILE A 363 24.09 -3.91 -1.61
CA ILE A 363 24.98 -5.02 -1.99
C ILE A 363 24.20 -6.12 -2.70
N VAL A 364 23.04 -6.53 -2.14
CA VAL A 364 22.27 -7.67 -2.63
C VAL A 364 21.50 -7.35 -3.90
N ALA A 365 20.88 -6.16 -4.04
CA ALA A 365 20.06 -5.87 -5.23
C ALA A 365 20.85 -5.89 -6.55
N PRO A 366 22.05 -5.26 -6.65
CA PRO A 366 22.86 -5.35 -7.87
C PRO A 366 23.31 -6.79 -8.19
N LEU A 367 23.62 -7.58 -7.15
CA LEU A 367 23.94 -9.01 -7.29
C LEU A 367 22.78 -9.77 -7.94
N LEU A 368 21.56 -9.61 -7.40
CA LEU A 368 20.37 -10.30 -7.90
C LEU A 368 20.03 -9.88 -9.34
N ILE A 369 20.22 -8.60 -9.68
CA ILE A 369 20.04 -8.10 -11.05
C ILE A 369 21.04 -8.76 -12.01
N ALA A 370 22.32 -8.83 -11.64
CA ALA A 370 23.34 -9.49 -12.47
C ALA A 370 23.05 -10.98 -12.69
N ILE A 371 22.54 -11.67 -11.66
CA ILE A 371 22.11 -13.07 -11.74
C ILE A 371 20.91 -13.22 -12.69
N ALA A 372 19.94 -12.31 -12.62
CA ALA A 372 18.76 -12.34 -13.48
C ALA A 372 19.11 -12.10 -14.97
N ILE A 373 20.06 -11.21 -15.26
CA ILE A 373 20.49 -10.89 -16.64
C ILE A 373 21.26 -12.06 -17.27
N SER A 374 22.13 -12.72 -16.49
CA SER A 374 23.08 -13.71 -17.02
C SER A 374 22.53 -15.14 -17.13
N MET A 375 21.19 -15.33 -17.09
CA MET A 375 20.48 -16.62 -17.16
C MET A 375 21.26 -17.74 -16.42
N ALA A 376 21.30 -17.60 -15.09
CA ALA A 376 21.84 -18.48 -14.04
C ALA A 376 22.88 -19.55 -14.43
N SER A 377 24.12 -19.08 -14.53
CA SER A 377 25.30 -19.93 -14.36
C SER A 377 25.28 -20.70 -13.02
N MET A 378 25.88 -21.90 -13.00
CA MET A 378 26.04 -22.70 -11.78
C MET A 378 26.80 -21.93 -10.67
N GLN A 379 27.75 -21.07 -11.04
CA GLN A 379 28.49 -20.23 -10.09
C GLN A 379 27.56 -19.26 -9.34
N TRP A 380 26.63 -18.60 -10.04
CA TRP A 380 25.66 -17.71 -9.42
C TRP A 380 24.71 -18.44 -8.48
N GLN A 381 24.30 -19.66 -8.83
CA GLN A 381 23.44 -20.49 -7.99
C GLN A 381 24.13 -20.85 -6.67
N ILE A 382 25.40 -21.27 -6.72
CA ILE A 382 26.19 -21.56 -5.51
C ILE A 382 26.30 -20.30 -4.64
N MET A 383 26.54 -19.12 -5.23
CA MET A 383 26.63 -17.86 -4.49
C MET A 383 25.31 -17.49 -3.81
N MET A 384 24.16 -17.76 -4.45
CA MET A 384 22.84 -17.56 -3.85
C MET A 384 22.61 -18.45 -2.63
N VAL A 385 23.00 -19.73 -2.71
CA VAL A 385 22.94 -20.65 -1.56
C VAL A 385 23.82 -20.16 -0.41
N CYS A 386 25.07 -19.77 -0.71
CA CYS A 386 25.98 -19.20 0.28
C CYS A 386 25.38 -17.92 0.92
N LEU A 387 24.74 -17.06 0.14
CA LEU A 387 24.08 -15.85 0.62
C LEU A 387 22.90 -16.19 1.55
N ILE A 388 22.05 -17.15 1.19
CA ILE A 388 20.95 -17.63 2.04
C ILE A 388 21.49 -18.10 3.39
N VAL A 389 22.48 -19.01 3.37
CA VAL A 389 23.07 -19.57 4.59
C VAL A 389 23.69 -18.47 5.46
N MET A 390 24.40 -17.52 4.86
CA MET A 390 25.00 -16.40 5.57
C MET A 390 23.95 -15.50 6.22
N LEU A 391 22.88 -15.14 5.50
CA LEU A 391 21.80 -14.31 6.06
C LEU A 391 21.14 -15.01 7.24
N LEU A 392 20.77 -16.29 7.08
CA LEU A 392 20.17 -17.08 8.15
C LEU A 392 21.09 -17.22 9.37
N PHE A 393 22.40 -17.33 9.17
CA PHE A 393 23.37 -17.34 10.26
C PHE A 393 23.45 -15.99 10.98
N LEU A 394 23.50 -14.87 10.25
CA LEU A 394 23.60 -13.54 10.83
C LEU A 394 22.38 -13.17 11.67
N VAL A 395 21.17 -13.57 11.25
CA VAL A 395 19.94 -13.31 12.03
C VAL A 395 19.96 -13.98 13.41
N LEU A 396 20.61 -15.14 13.54
CA LEU A 396 20.78 -15.81 14.84
C LEU A 396 21.66 -14.98 15.79
N LYS A 397 22.61 -14.20 15.26
CA LYS A 397 23.52 -13.37 16.06
C LYS A 397 22.87 -12.05 16.49
N ASN A 398 22.06 -11.42 15.66
CA ASN A 398 21.45 -10.13 15.99
C ASN A 398 19.97 -10.02 15.57
N SER A 399 19.09 -9.71 16.52
CA SER A 399 17.66 -9.54 16.30
C SER A 399 17.27 -8.35 15.43
N ARG A 400 18.17 -7.40 15.19
CA ARG A 400 17.95 -6.30 14.24
C ARG A 400 17.78 -6.79 12.80
N TRP A 401 18.35 -7.95 12.50
CA TRP A 401 18.38 -8.50 11.15
C TRP A 401 17.27 -9.53 10.93
N ASP A 402 16.31 -9.65 11.85
CA ASP A 402 15.19 -10.59 11.78
C ASP A 402 14.45 -10.56 10.42
N LEU A 403 14.35 -9.40 9.75
CA LEU A 403 13.74 -9.29 8.41
C LEU A 403 14.55 -9.93 7.28
N TRP A 404 15.86 -10.14 7.45
CA TRP A 404 16.73 -10.70 6.41
C TRP A 404 16.40 -12.15 6.10
N GLN A 405 15.67 -12.85 6.99
CA GLN A 405 15.14 -14.19 6.69
C GLN A 405 14.08 -14.13 5.57
N GLY A 406 13.28 -13.07 5.52
CA GLY A 406 12.35 -12.85 4.42
C GLY A 406 13.07 -12.56 3.11
N LEU A 407 14.17 -11.81 3.16
CA LEU A 407 15.05 -11.61 2.00
C LEU A 407 15.70 -12.93 1.56
N ALA A 408 16.16 -13.77 2.50
CA ALA A 408 16.70 -15.09 2.21
C ALA A 408 15.66 -16.00 1.53
N LEU A 409 14.39 -15.94 1.95
CA LEU A 409 13.29 -16.66 1.29
C LEU A 409 13.04 -16.13 -0.13
N LEU A 410 13.11 -14.80 -0.36
CA LEU A 410 13.01 -14.21 -1.69
C LEU A 410 14.16 -14.64 -2.61
N ILE A 411 15.38 -14.70 -2.08
CA ILE A 411 16.57 -15.20 -2.78
C ILE A 411 16.38 -16.69 -3.12
N ALA A 412 15.80 -17.50 -2.23
CA ALA A 412 15.45 -18.89 -2.50
C ALA A 412 14.42 -19.04 -3.64
N VAL A 413 13.40 -18.18 -3.69
CA VAL A 413 12.44 -18.14 -4.80
C VAL A 413 13.14 -17.80 -6.11
N LEU A 414 13.99 -16.76 -6.12
CA LEU A 414 14.73 -16.39 -7.33
C LEU A 414 15.63 -17.54 -7.80
N LEU A 415 16.29 -18.24 -6.87
CA LEU A 415 17.13 -19.39 -7.17
C LEU A 415 16.35 -20.50 -7.88
N VAL A 416 15.14 -20.83 -7.41
CA VAL A 416 14.25 -21.81 -8.06
C VAL A 416 13.79 -21.32 -9.44
N VAL A 417 13.34 -20.07 -9.55
CA VAL A 417 12.89 -19.49 -10.83
C VAL A 417 13.99 -19.52 -11.89
N THR A 418 15.24 -19.25 -11.49
CA THR A 418 16.36 -19.23 -12.42
C THR A 418 16.81 -20.60 -12.93
N GLN A 419 16.39 -21.69 -12.29
CA GLN A 419 16.72 -23.07 -12.71
C GLN A 419 15.74 -23.66 -13.74
N HIS A 420 14.73 -22.90 -14.17
CA HIS A 420 13.63 -23.40 -15.02
C HIS A 420 14.03 -23.93 -16.42
N ASN A 421 15.25 -23.65 -16.90
CA ASN A 421 15.68 -23.96 -18.28
C ASN A 421 16.23 -25.39 -18.50
N TYR A 422 16.09 -26.32 -17.54
CA TYR A 422 16.55 -27.71 -17.72
C TYR A 422 15.41 -28.60 -18.19
N ASN A 423 15.53 -29.18 -19.39
CA ASN A 423 14.54 -30.08 -19.98
C ASN A 423 14.42 -31.38 -19.17
N ILE A 424 13.20 -31.71 -18.74
CA ILE A 424 12.87 -32.96 -18.06
C ILE A 424 12.57 -34.04 -19.10
N ASP A 425 13.08 -35.24 -18.86
CA ASP A 425 12.70 -36.42 -19.63
C ASP A 425 11.32 -36.91 -19.14
N SER A 426 10.32 -36.93 -20.01
CA SER A 426 8.90 -37.07 -19.66
C SER A 426 8.52 -38.39 -18.97
N ASN A 427 9.43 -39.37 -18.95
CA ASN A 427 9.22 -40.70 -18.37
C ASN A 427 9.78 -40.88 -16.94
N ASP A 428 10.48 -39.89 -16.38
CA ASP A 428 11.11 -40.05 -15.06
C ASP A 428 10.22 -39.54 -13.93
N HIS A 429 9.43 -40.41 -13.31
CA HIS A 429 8.59 -40.04 -12.14
C HIS A 429 9.39 -39.55 -10.92
N LEU A 430 10.72 -39.73 -10.86
CA LEU A 430 11.57 -39.18 -9.80
C LEU A 430 12.00 -37.73 -10.06
N PHE A 431 11.57 -37.11 -11.17
CA PHE A 431 11.89 -35.71 -11.49
C PHE A 431 11.55 -34.74 -10.34
N ILE A 432 10.54 -35.06 -9.53
CA ILE A 432 10.10 -34.24 -8.38
C ILE A 432 11.21 -34.05 -7.33
N PHE A 433 12.17 -34.96 -7.27
CA PHE A 433 13.34 -34.87 -6.37
C PHE A 433 14.62 -34.38 -7.05
N LYS A 434 14.57 -34.09 -8.35
CA LYS A 434 15.71 -33.62 -9.14
C LYS A 434 15.61 -32.12 -9.42
N ASP A 435 16.76 -31.54 -9.74
CA ASP A 435 16.92 -30.18 -10.25
C ASP A 435 16.11 -29.13 -9.45
N MET A 436 15.37 -28.27 -10.15
CA MET A 436 14.59 -27.18 -9.54
C MET A 436 13.51 -27.69 -8.57
N TYR A 437 12.89 -28.85 -8.87
CA TYR A 437 11.77 -29.40 -8.10
C TYR A 437 12.23 -29.90 -6.74
N GLY A 438 13.23 -30.78 -6.73
CA GLY A 438 13.80 -31.31 -5.51
C GLY A 438 14.45 -30.22 -4.67
N PHE A 439 15.17 -29.30 -5.33
CA PHE A 439 15.85 -28.21 -4.66
C PHE A 439 14.88 -27.20 -4.04
N GLY A 440 13.80 -26.82 -4.75
CA GLY A 440 12.74 -25.96 -4.22
C GLY A 440 12.01 -26.58 -3.03
N LEU A 441 11.72 -27.89 -3.07
CA LEU A 441 11.14 -28.63 -1.95
C LEU A 441 12.08 -28.68 -0.74
N LEU A 442 13.37 -28.97 -0.95
CA LEU A 442 14.38 -29.00 0.10
C LEU A 442 14.49 -27.63 0.78
N LEU A 443 14.55 -26.55 0.01
CA LEU A 443 14.54 -25.19 0.58
C LEU A 443 13.24 -24.91 1.35
N GLY A 444 12.07 -25.30 0.82
CA GLY A 444 10.77 -25.09 1.45
C GLY A 444 10.69 -25.73 2.83
N ILE A 445 11.10 -26.99 2.90
CA ILE A 445 11.17 -27.78 4.13
C ILE A 445 12.27 -27.23 5.05
N GLY A 446 13.45 -26.90 4.52
CA GLY A 446 14.59 -26.38 5.28
C GLY A 446 14.28 -25.07 5.98
N PHE A 447 13.69 -24.09 5.29
CA PHE A 447 13.23 -22.83 5.90
C PHE A 447 12.10 -23.06 6.91
N CYS A 448 11.19 -24.00 6.64
CA CYS A 448 10.10 -24.33 7.56
C CYS A 448 10.64 -24.90 8.87
N LEU A 449 11.52 -25.90 8.78
CA LEU A 449 12.20 -26.52 9.93
C LEU A 449 13.08 -25.52 10.68
N TYR A 450 13.84 -24.68 9.97
CA TYR A 450 14.64 -23.62 10.57
C TYR A 450 13.78 -22.65 11.40
N GLY A 451 12.68 -22.17 10.82
CA GLY A 451 11.75 -21.27 11.49
C GLY A 451 11.06 -21.93 12.69
N LEU A 452 10.66 -23.20 12.57
CA LEU A 452 10.05 -23.96 13.66
C LEU A 452 11.05 -24.22 14.79
N TYR A 453 12.27 -24.66 14.48
CA TYR A 453 13.32 -24.96 15.45
C TYR A 453 13.69 -23.70 16.23
N PHE A 454 14.15 -22.65 15.56
CA PHE A 454 14.55 -21.42 16.23
C PHE A 454 13.38 -20.61 16.79
N GLY A 455 12.17 -20.77 16.23
CA GLY A 455 10.95 -20.19 16.79
C GLY A 455 10.57 -20.79 18.15
N THR A 456 11.01 -22.02 18.47
CA THR A 456 10.82 -22.57 19.83
C THR A 456 11.76 -21.93 20.85
N TYR A 457 13.03 -21.73 20.49
CA TYR A 457 14.01 -21.07 21.35
C TYR A 457 13.77 -19.55 21.48
N TYR A 458 13.40 -18.88 20.39
CA TYR A 458 13.21 -17.43 20.31
C TYR A 458 11.75 -17.03 20.09
N TYR A 459 10.82 -17.57 20.89
CA TYR A 459 9.36 -17.39 20.74
C TYR A 459 8.83 -15.94 20.74
N LYS A 460 9.64 -14.94 21.13
CA LYS A 460 9.29 -13.52 21.06
C LYS A 460 9.63 -12.85 19.72
N ARG A 461 10.45 -13.51 18.89
CA ARG A 461 10.89 -12.98 17.60
C ARG A 461 9.94 -13.42 16.50
N LEU A 462 9.20 -12.45 15.95
CA LEU A 462 8.14 -12.71 14.96
C LEU A 462 8.66 -13.34 13.66
N SER A 463 9.85 -12.98 13.21
CA SER A 463 10.37 -13.39 11.89
C SER A 463 10.48 -14.90 11.73
N PHE A 464 10.97 -15.62 12.74
CA PHE A 464 11.08 -17.08 12.71
C PHE A 464 9.73 -17.76 12.52
N HIS A 465 8.68 -17.22 13.15
CA HIS A 465 7.32 -17.73 13.00
C HIS A 465 6.74 -17.45 11.62
N LEU A 466 7.03 -16.29 11.02
CA LEU A 466 6.60 -15.96 9.66
C LEU A 466 7.30 -16.84 8.63
N VAL A 467 8.61 -17.07 8.78
CA VAL A 467 9.38 -17.95 7.89
C VAL A 467 8.85 -19.38 7.98
N ALA A 468 8.64 -19.89 9.19
CA ALA A 468 8.02 -21.20 9.39
C ALA A 468 6.62 -21.32 8.76
N ALA A 469 5.82 -20.27 8.89
CA ALA A 469 4.43 -20.26 8.42
C ALA A 469 4.33 -20.24 6.89
N PHE A 470 5.20 -19.50 6.20
CA PHE A 470 5.02 -19.19 4.77
C PHE A 470 6.05 -19.83 3.85
N SER A 471 7.17 -20.38 4.32
CA SER A 471 8.22 -20.89 3.42
C SER A 471 7.73 -22.00 2.50
N LEU A 472 6.93 -22.93 3.05
CA LEU A 472 6.40 -24.07 2.30
C LEU A 472 5.37 -23.60 1.26
N PHE A 473 4.43 -22.73 1.65
CA PHE A 473 3.49 -22.10 0.74
C PHE A 473 4.20 -21.38 -0.42
N VAL A 474 5.17 -20.51 -0.10
CA VAL A 474 5.85 -19.69 -1.11
C VAL A 474 6.62 -20.53 -2.12
N LEU A 475 7.40 -21.52 -1.65
CA LEU A 475 8.23 -22.31 -2.55
C LEU A 475 7.44 -23.34 -3.36
N ILE A 476 6.43 -23.98 -2.78
CA ILE A 476 5.55 -24.88 -3.53
C ILE A 476 4.66 -24.09 -4.50
N ALA A 477 4.18 -22.90 -4.14
CA ALA A 477 3.44 -22.04 -5.07
C ALA A 477 4.32 -21.59 -6.25
N THR A 478 5.60 -21.29 -5.99
CA THR A 478 6.56 -20.96 -7.05
C THR A 478 6.77 -22.14 -7.99
N LEU A 479 6.98 -23.34 -7.45
CA LEU A 479 7.11 -24.56 -8.26
C LEU A 479 5.85 -24.79 -9.10
N TYR A 480 4.67 -24.70 -8.49
CA TYR A 480 3.38 -24.82 -9.17
C TYR A 480 3.25 -23.90 -10.38
N THR A 481 3.65 -22.63 -10.26
CA THR A 481 3.59 -21.68 -11.38
C THR A 481 4.58 -21.94 -12.50
N LEU A 482 5.66 -22.69 -12.23
CA LEU A 482 6.71 -22.98 -13.20
C LEU A 482 6.54 -24.36 -13.85
N THR A 483 5.66 -25.21 -13.34
CA THR A 483 5.53 -26.60 -13.78
C THR A 483 4.50 -26.70 -14.90
N SER A 484 4.79 -27.53 -15.91
CA SER A 484 3.86 -27.81 -17.01
C SER A 484 2.66 -28.65 -16.53
N GLU A 485 1.52 -28.56 -17.23
CA GLU A 485 0.29 -29.30 -16.85
C GLU A 485 0.47 -30.83 -16.78
N GLN A 486 1.32 -31.40 -17.64
CA GLN A 486 1.60 -32.84 -17.68
C GLN A 486 2.37 -33.31 -16.44
N GLU A 487 3.38 -32.54 -16.02
CA GLU A 487 4.20 -32.84 -14.84
C GLU A 487 3.44 -32.61 -13.53
N LEU A 488 2.54 -31.61 -13.51
CA LEU A 488 1.72 -31.27 -12.35
C LEU A 488 0.91 -32.49 -11.85
N ALA A 489 0.42 -33.35 -12.76
CA ALA A 489 -0.34 -34.54 -12.41
C ALA A 489 0.39 -35.49 -11.43
N VAL A 490 1.71 -35.62 -11.57
CA VAL A 490 2.53 -36.46 -10.66
C VAL A 490 2.91 -35.68 -9.40
N ALA A 491 3.30 -34.40 -9.56
CA ALA A 491 3.79 -33.55 -8.48
C ALA A 491 2.73 -33.20 -7.42
N TYR A 492 1.46 -33.09 -7.81
CA TYR A 492 0.36 -32.68 -6.93
C TYR A 492 0.23 -33.53 -5.67
N SER A 493 0.36 -34.85 -5.81
CA SER A 493 0.17 -35.79 -4.70
C SER A 493 1.15 -35.51 -3.56
N LEU A 494 2.45 -35.43 -3.89
CA LEU A 494 3.51 -35.15 -2.93
C LEU A 494 3.37 -33.77 -2.31
N TRP A 495 3.17 -32.74 -3.14
CA TRP A 495 3.06 -31.35 -2.67
C TRP A 495 1.86 -31.16 -1.73
N THR A 496 0.74 -31.79 -2.05
CA THR A 496 -0.46 -31.78 -1.20
C THR A 496 -0.17 -32.40 0.16
N VAL A 497 0.46 -33.58 0.19
CA VAL A 497 0.84 -34.24 1.46
C VAL A 497 1.77 -33.34 2.27
N LEU A 498 2.78 -32.74 1.65
CA LEU A 498 3.71 -31.83 2.34
C LEU A 498 3.00 -30.59 2.90
N LEU A 499 2.13 -29.94 2.12
CA LEU A 499 1.36 -28.77 2.56
C LEU A 499 0.42 -29.12 3.71
N LEU A 500 -0.27 -30.25 3.64
CA LEU A 500 -1.19 -30.72 4.69
C LEU A 500 -0.44 -31.10 5.97
N LEU A 501 0.67 -31.85 5.86
CA LEU A 501 1.53 -32.17 7.01
C LEU A 501 2.09 -30.89 7.65
N GLY A 502 2.60 -29.96 6.83
CA GLY A 502 3.05 -28.65 7.27
C GLY A 502 1.96 -27.86 7.99
N SER A 503 0.73 -27.86 7.45
CA SER A 503 -0.43 -27.22 8.07
C SER A 503 -0.78 -27.86 9.42
N GLY A 504 -0.74 -29.19 9.54
CA GLY A 504 -1.00 -29.91 10.78
C GLY A 504 0.03 -29.60 11.87
N VAL A 505 1.31 -29.52 11.51
CA VAL A 505 2.40 -29.10 12.41
C VAL A 505 2.18 -27.66 12.88
N LEU A 506 1.86 -26.73 11.96
CA LEU A 506 1.60 -25.33 12.29
C LEU A 506 0.38 -25.17 13.21
N ILE A 507 -0.72 -25.89 12.95
CA ILE A 507 -1.93 -25.87 13.80
C ILE A 507 -1.60 -26.38 15.21
N LYS A 508 -0.90 -27.51 15.34
CA LYS A 508 -0.49 -28.06 16.64
C LYS A 508 0.42 -27.07 17.40
N ARG A 509 1.32 -26.38 16.70
CA ARG A 509 2.18 -25.34 17.29
C ARG A 509 1.40 -24.07 17.64
N ALA A 510 0.35 -23.73 16.90
CA ALA A 510 -0.51 -22.56 17.17
C ALA A 510 -1.34 -22.74 18.45
N GLN A 511 -1.77 -23.97 18.75
CA GLN A 511 -2.49 -24.31 19.98
C GLN A 511 -1.62 -24.17 21.23
N ASN A 512 -0.33 -24.49 21.11
CA ASN A 512 0.66 -24.42 22.19
C ASN A 512 1.54 -23.15 22.12
N ALA A 513 1.07 -22.11 21.45
CA ALA A 513 1.85 -20.89 21.24
C ALA A 513 1.97 -20.06 22.53
N TYR A 514 3.15 -19.49 22.78
CA TYR A 514 3.41 -18.64 23.96
C TYR A 514 2.95 -17.20 23.75
N THR A 515 2.92 -16.72 22.51
CA THR A 515 2.54 -15.33 22.17
C THR A 515 1.40 -15.29 21.17
N GLN A 516 0.58 -14.24 21.24
CA GLN A 516 -0.54 -14.02 20.31
C GLN A 516 -0.07 -13.93 18.85
N TRP A 517 1.07 -13.28 18.60
CA TRP A 517 1.65 -13.13 17.26
C TRP A 517 2.19 -14.44 16.69
N GLN A 518 2.72 -15.32 17.53
CA GLN A 518 3.12 -16.67 17.13
C GLN A 518 1.89 -17.49 16.74
N GLN A 519 0.86 -17.50 17.59
CA GLN A 519 -0.40 -18.19 17.32
C GLN A 519 -1.00 -17.71 16.00
N PHE A 520 -1.04 -16.39 15.79
CA PHE A 520 -1.53 -15.77 14.57
C PHE A 520 -0.76 -16.20 13.33
N SER A 521 0.58 -16.13 13.36
CA SER A 521 1.42 -16.45 12.21
C SER A 521 1.22 -17.88 11.75
N TYR A 522 1.15 -18.82 12.70
CA TYR A 522 0.94 -20.24 12.39
C TYR A 522 -0.46 -20.54 11.88
N TRP A 523 -1.50 -19.90 12.42
CA TRP A 523 -2.86 -20.04 11.88
C TRP A 523 -2.98 -19.53 10.45
N ILE A 524 -2.33 -18.40 10.11
CA ILE A 524 -2.34 -17.93 8.73
C ILE A 524 -1.53 -18.86 7.83
N GLY A 525 -0.33 -19.27 8.23
CA GLY A 525 0.50 -20.18 7.44
C GLY A 525 -0.20 -21.50 7.13
N ALA A 526 -0.85 -22.09 8.13
CA ALA A 526 -1.65 -23.31 7.94
C ALA A 526 -2.79 -23.09 6.94
N ASN A 527 -3.50 -21.97 7.04
CA ASN A 527 -4.56 -21.63 6.10
C ASN A 527 -4.01 -21.37 4.69
N ALA A 528 -2.87 -20.71 4.54
CA ALA A 528 -2.23 -20.49 3.25
C ALA A 528 -1.87 -21.83 2.57
N ASN A 529 -1.29 -22.77 3.33
CA ASN A 529 -0.98 -24.12 2.82
C ASN A 529 -2.25 -24.88 2.37
N ILE A 530 -3.32 -24.83 3.17
CA ILE A 530 -4.61 -25.46 2.82
C ILE A 530 -5.22 -24.78 1.59
N THR A 531 -5.21 -23.46 1.52
CA THR A 531 -5.69 -22.70 0.36
C THR A 531 -4.94 -23.11 -0.90
N LEU A 532 -3.61 -23.23 -0.83
CA LEU A 532 -2.79 -23.65 -1.97
C LEU A 532 -3.12 -25.08 -2.43
N CYS A 533 -3.32 -25.99 -1.49
CA CYS A 533 -3.77 -27.35 -1.80
C CYS A 533 -5.14 -27.35 -2.51
N LEU A 534 -6.10 -26.56 -2.02
CA LEU A 534 -7.41 -26.43 -2.65
C LEU A 534 -7.30 -25.83 -4.06
N THR A 535 -6.44 -24.83 -4.26
CA THR A 535 -6.22 -24.22 -5.59
C THR A 535 -5.57 -25.17 -6.59
N MET A 536 -4.75 -26.10 -6.12
CA MET A 536 -4.12 -27.13 -6.96
C MET A 536 -5.11 -28.24 -7.33
N LEU A 537 -5.99 -28.61 -6.40
CA LEU A 537 -6.89 -29.76 -6.55
C LEU A 537 -8.20 -29.42 -7.27
N LEU A 538 -8.73 -28.22 -7.04
CA LEU A 538 -10.06 -27.83 -7.50
C LEU A 538 -9.98 -26.76 -8.58
N ALA A 539 -10.82 -26.89 -9.60
CA ALA A 539 -11.02 -25.89 -10.64
C ALA A 539 -12.33 -25.11 -10.43
N ASP A 540 -12.46 -23.99 -11.17
CA ASP A 540 -13.68 -23.20 -11.36
C ASP A 540 -14.54 -22.98 -10.09
N SER A 541 -15.79 -23.43 -10.15
CA SER A 541 -16.78 -23.26 -9.08
C SER A 541 -16.44 -24.07 -7.82
N GLY A 542 -15.85 -25.26 -7.98
CA GLY A 542 -15.41 -26.12 -6.88
C GLY A 542 -14.39 -25.41 -5.99
N LEU A 543 -13.40 -24.75 -6.60
CA LEU A 543 -12.42 -23.95 -5.88
C LEU A 543 -13.06 -22.78 -5.12
N THR A 544 -13.95 -22.06 -5.79
CA THR A 544 -14.64 -20.90 -5.20
C THR A 544 -15.47 -21.31 -3.98
N LEU A 545 -16.13 -22.46 -4.05
CA LEU A 545 -16.87 -23.04 -2.94
C LEU A 545 -15.97 -23.48 -1.79
N ALA A 546 -14.85 -24.14 -2.10
CA ALA A 546 -13.89 -24.58 -1.08
C ALA A 546 -13.29 -23.40 -0.30
N LEU A 547 -12.97 -22.29 -0.98
CA LEU A 547 -12.52 -21.05 -0.33
C LEU A 547 -13.62 -20.43 0.55
N ALA A 548 -14.88 -20.46 0.12
CA ALA A 548 -16.00 -20.00 0.94
C ALA A 548 -16.21 -20.88 2.19
N ILE A 549 -16.06 -22.20 2.07
CA ILE A 549 -16.07 -23.14 3.20
C ILE A 549 -14.91 -22.82 4.16
N GLN A 550 -13.73 -22.51 3.62
CA GLN A 550 -12.57 -22.15 4.43
C GLN A 550 -12.84 -20.89 5.28
N VAL A 551 -13.55 -19.88 4.75
CA VAL A 551 -13.98 -18.70 5.52
C VAL A 551 -14.86 -19.09 6.72
N LEU A 552 -15.79 -20.02 6.53
CA LEU A 552 -16.65 -20.54 7.59
C LEU A 552 -15.83 -21.30 8.65
N VAL A 553 -14.94 -22.19 8.22
CA VAL A 553 -14.06 -22.96 9.10
C VAL A 553 -13.17 -22.05 9.93
N ILE A 554 -12.50 -21.07 9.30
CA ILE A 554 -11.67 -20.09 10.02
C ILE A 554 -12.52 -19.31 11.04
N SER A 555 -13.69 -18.84 10.64
CA SER A 555 -14.60 -18.10 11.55
C SER A 555 -15.03 -18.96 12.75
N PHE A 556 -15.29 -20.24 12.53
CA PHE A 556 -15.61 -21.20 13.59
C PHE A 556 -14.42 -21.45 14.52
N LEU A 557 -13.21 -21.66 13.97
CA LEU A 557 -12.00 -21.91 14.75
C LEU A 557 -11.58 -20.69 15.58
N VAL A 558 -11.68 -19.48 15.02
CA VAL A 558 -11.39 -18.23 15.74
C VAL A 558 -12.31 -18.09 16.95
N LYS A 559 -13.61 -18.38 16.80
CA LYS A 559 -14.58 -18.39 17.90
C LYS A 559 -14.25 -19.46 18.94
N ARG A 560 -13.98 -20.69 18.50
CA ARG A 560 -13.72 -21.85 19.38
C ARG A 560 -12.45 -21.66 20.22
N HIS A 561 -11.37 -21.20 19.61
CA HIS A 561 -10.06 -21.05 20.26
C HIS A 561 -9.79 -19.64 20.77
N LYS A 562 -10.76 -18.71 20.69
CA LYS A 562 -10.64 -17.30 21.09
C LYS A 562 -9.35 -16.65 20.57
N VAL A 563 -9.02 -16.93 19.31
CA VAL A 563 -7.76 -16.48 18.70
C VAL A 563 -7.84 -14.96 18.50
N PRO A 564 -6.87 -14.17 18.98
CA PRO A 564 -6.80 -12.74 18.71
C PRO A 564 -6.31 -12.52 17.27
N MET A 565 -7.18 -12.77 16.30
CA MET A 565 -6.85 -12.67 14.88
C MET A 565 -7.22 -11.27 14.35
N PRO A 566 -6.28 -10.49 13.79
CA PRO A 566 -6.63 -9.30 13.04
C PRO A 566 -7.57 -9.70 11.89
N HIS A 567 -8.55 -8.84 11.65
CA HIS A 567 -9.67 -9.12 10.76
C HIS A 567 -9.31 -9.12 9.25
N TRP A 568 -8.21 -8.46 8.88
CA TRP A 568 -7.85 -8.23 7.47
C TRP A 568 -7.60 -9.50 6.62
N PRO A 569 -7.01 -10.61 7.11
CA PRO A 569 -6.76 -11.79 6.28
C PRO A 569 -8.07 -12.48 5.85
N ILE A 570 -9.05 -12.54 6.76
CA ILE A 570 -10.38 -13.08 6.44
C ILE A 570 -11.10 -12.16 5.45
N LYS A 571 -10.97 -10.83 5.62
CA LYS A 571 -11.48 -9.86 4.64
C LYS A 571 -10.83 -10.03 3.27
N ALA A 572 -9.52 -10.26 3.20
CA ALA A 572 -8.81 -10.51 1.94
C ALA A 572 -9.28 -11.79 1.27
N LEU A 573 -9.42 -12.90 2.01
CA LEU A 573 -9.90 -14.17 1.48
C LEU A 573 -11.33 -14.04 0.91
N VAL A 574 -12.24 -13.43 1.67
CA VAL A 574 -13.61 -13.22 1.19
C VAL A 574 -13.65 -12.24 0.03
N ALA A 575 -12.83 -11.19 0.01
CA ALA A 575 -12.75 -10.28 -1.14
C ALA A 575 -12.30 -11.03 -2.41
N ALA A 576 -11.35 -11.96 -2.29
CA ALA A 576 -10.94 -12.83 -3.40
C ALA A 576 -12.08 -13.74 -3.87
N VAL A 577 -12.85 -14.34 -2.95
CA VAL A 577 -14.02 -15.16 -3.29
C VAL A 577 -15.11 -14.31 -3.98
N LEU A 578 -15.40 -13.11 -3.47
CA LEU A 578 -16.38 -12.21 -4.06
C LEU A 578 -15.94 -11.73 -5.45
N ALA A 579 -14.64 -11.44 -5.64
CA ALA A 579 -14.10 -11.09 -6.95
C ALA A 579 -14.29 -12.25 -7.93
N ARG A 580 -13.93 -13.47 -7.54
CA ARG A 580 -14.16 -14.67 -8.38
C ARG A 580 -15.62 -14.84 -8.75
N LEU A 581 -16.54 -14.78 -7.78
CA LEU A 581 -17.98 -14.91 -8.03
C LEU A 581 -18.57 -13.76 -8.86
N THR A 582 -17.99 -12.56 -8.76
CA THR A 582 -18.41 -11.40 -9.54
C THR A 582 -17.96 -11.54 -10.98
N PHE A 583 -16.75 -12.02 -11.27
CA PHE A 583 -16.27 -12.15 -12.65
C PHE A 583 -16.61 -13.49 -13.31
N ALA A 584 -17.00 -14.51 -12.54
CA ALA A 584 -17.32 -15.85 -13.04
C ALA A 584 -18.26 -15.87 -14.26
N PRO A 585 -19.38 -15.12 -14.31
CA PRO A 585 -20.28 -15.13 -15.48
C PRO A 585 -19.64 -14.69 -16.81
N TRP A 586 -18.53 -13.95 -16.76
CA TRP A 586 -17.84 -13.42 -17.94
C TRP A 586 -16.58 -14.21 -18.30
N ILE A 587 -16.33 -15.34 -17.63
CA ILE A 587 -15.22 -16.24 -17.92
C ILE A 587 -15.77 -17.44 -18.70
N GLU A 588 -15.13 -17.78 -19.81
CA GLU A 588 -15.57 -18.84 -20.73
C GLU A 588 -15.70 -20.21 -20.04
N SER A 589 -14.82 -20.54 -19.08
CA SER A 589 -14.89 -21.80 -18.31
C SER A 589 -16.16 -21.97 -17.47
N TYR A 590 -16.91 -20.89 -17.23
CA TYR A 590 -18.14 -20.88 -16.45
C TYR A 590 -19.41 -20.76 -17.31
N ALA A 591 -19.29 -20.65 -18.65
CA ALA A 591 -20.45 -20.50 -19.53
C ALA A 591 -21.38 -21.72 -19.45
N ASP A 592 -20.83 -22.93 -19.61
CA ASP A 592 -21.59 -24.19 -19.68
C ASP A 592 -21.30 -25.12 -18.49
N LEU A 593 -20.72 -24.59 -17.42
CA LEU A 593 -20.29 -25.39 -16.27
C LEU A 593 -21.50 -25.92 -15.48
N THR A 594 -21.68 -27.24 -15.47
CA THR A 594 -22.72 -27.90 -14.67
C THR A 594 -22.16 -28.46 -13.35
N LEU A 595 -22.87 -28.24 -12.24
CA LEU A 595 -22.61 -28.82 -10.93
C LEU A 595 -23.89 -29.50 -10.42
N LEU A 596 -23.81 -30.77 -9.98
CA LEU A 596 -24.97 -31.56 -9.56
C LEU A 596 -26.08 -31.63 -10.63
N SER A 597 -25.71 -31.82 -11.91
CA SER A 597 -26.62 -31.81 -13.07
C SER A 597 -27.42 -30.52 -13.29
N MET A 598 -27.10 -29.45 -12.55
CA MET A 598 -27.68 -28.12 -12.70
C MET A 598 -26.60 -27.12 -13.10
N HIS A 599 -27.00 -25.97 -13.62
CA HIS A 599 -26.09 -24.88 -13.94
C HIS A 599 -25.34 -24.41 -12.67
N TRP A 600 -24.06 -24.05 -12.76
CA TRP A 600 -23.29 -23.75 -11.55
C TRP A 600 -23.86 -22.57 -10.74
N SER A 601 -24.43 -21.55 -11.38
CA SER A 601 -24.91 -20.34 -10.69
C SER A 601 -26.07 -20.65 -9.74
N ILE A 602 -26.97 -21.58 -10.11
CA ILE A 602 -28.10 -21.98 -9.26
C ILE A 602 -27.65 -22.73 -8.00
N VAL A 603 -26.48 -23.37 -8.05
CA VAL A 603 -25.94 -24.14 -6.93
C VAL A 603 -24.98 -23.29 -6.08
N VAL A 604 -24.02 -22.65 -6.72
CA VAL A 604 -22.85 -22.04 -6.06
C VAL A 604 -23.23 -20.75 -5.35
N TYR A 605 -24.03 -19.88 -5.95
CA TYR A 605 -24.38 -18.62 -5.30
C TYR A 605 -25.21 -18.85 -4.02
N PRO A 606 -26.29 -19.66 -4.01
CA PRO A 606 -27.04 -19.92 -2.77
C PRO A 606 -26.20 -20.56 -1.68
N ILE A 607 -25.31 -21.50 -2.03
CA ILE A 607 -24.40 -22.10 -1.04
C ILE A 607 -23.43 -21.04 -0.50
N ALA A 608 -22.85 -20.18 -1.35
CA ALA A 608 -21.97 -19.10 -0.90
C ALA A 608 -22.69 -18.10 0.03
N VAL A 609 -23.95 -17.75 -0.26
CA VAL A 609 -24.80 -16.95 0.63
C VAL A 609 -24.95 -17.62 1.99
N GLY A 610 -25.29 -18.91 2.01
CA GLY A 610 -25.40 -19.71 3.23
C GLY A 610 -24.09 -19.74 4.03
N LEU A 611 -22.98 -20.04 3.38
CA LEU A 611 -21.66 -20.12 4.01
C LEU A 611 -21.25 -18.80 4.65
N PHE A 612 -21.38 -17.67 3.95
CA PHE A 612 -21.06 -16.35 4.52
C PHE A 612 -22.02 -15.95 5.64
N TRP A 613 -23.30 -16.32 5.55
CA TRP A 613 -24.27 -16.07 6.61
C TRP A 613 -23.96 -16.88 7.88
N PHE A 614 -23.66 -18.18 7.75
CA PHE A 614 -23.23 -19.01 8.87
C PHE A 614 -21.88 -18.56 9.44
N ALA A 615 -20.95 -18.12 8.59
CA ALA A 615 -19.67 -17.57 9.02
C ALA A 615 -19.90 -16.31 9.87
N ALA A 616 -20.78 -15.41 9.44
CA ALA A 616 -21.16 -14.22 10.19
C ALA A 616 -21.76 -14.54 11.57
N LYS A 617 -22.51 -15.64 11.71
CA LYS A 617 -23.07 -16.10 13.00
C LYS A 617 -21.99 -16.52 14.01
N GLN A 618 -20.78 -16.84 13.55
CA GLN A 618 -19.68 -17.17 14.46
C GLN A 618 -19.08 -15.93 15.15
N TRP A 619 -19.27 -14.74 14.59
CA TRP A 619 -18.76 -13.50 15.15
C TRP A 619 -19.82 -12.83 16.04
N GLN A 620 -19.49 -12.63 17.33
CA GLN A 620 -20.27 -11.76 18.24
C GLN A 620 -20.12 -10.30 17.81
N GLN A 621 -21.02 -9.38 18.23
CA GLN A 621 -21.19 -7.99 17.72
C GLN A 621 -19.87 -7.23 17.39
N THR A 622 -19.27 -7.54 16.24
CA THR A 622 -17.99 -7.05 15.76
C THR A 622 -18.15 -6.64 14.31
N ASP A 623 -17.27 -5.77 13.82
CA ASP A 623 -17.29 -5.30 12.43
C ASP A 623 -17.22 -6.45 11.41
N MET A 624 -16.63 -7.60 11.78
CA MET A 624 -16.56 -8.78 10.92
C MET A 624 -17.91 -9.41 10.62
N LYS A 625 -18.83 -9.42 11.60
CA LYS A 625 -20.19 -9.91 11.40
C LYS A 625 -20.91 -9.09 10.33
N LEU A 626 -20.77 -7.76 10.40
CA LEU A 626 -21.37 -6.83 9.43
C LEU A 626 -20.79 -7.03 8.03
N TRP A 627 -19.47 -7.23 7.95
CA TRP A 627 -18.75 -7.39 6.70
C TRP A 627 -19.07 -8.73 6.00
N LEU A 628 -19.13 -9.85 6.75
CA LEU A 628 -19.55 -11.16 6.21
C LEU A 628 -21.02 -11.20 5.78
N LYS A 629 -21.92 -10.54 6.54
CA LYS A 629 -23.29 -10.30 6.05
C LYS A 629 -23.30 -9.46 4.77
N GLY A 630 -22.32 -8.57 4.59
CA GLY A 630 -22.10 -7.79 3.38
C GLY A 630 -21.80 -8.70 2.19
N ALA A 631 -20.83 -9.60 2.37
CA ALA A 631 -20.48 -10.62 1.40
C ALA A 631 -21.66 -11.52 1.02
N ALA A 632 -22.42 -12.02 2.00
CA ALA A 632 -23.63 -12.81 1.75
C ALA A 632 -24.66 -12.04 0.90
N LEU A 633 -24.88 -10.76 1.20
CA LEU A 633 -25.80 -9.91 0.44
C LEU A 633 -25.31 -9.65 -0.98
N HIS A 634 -23.99 -9.49 -1.18
CA HIS A 634 -23.39 -9.37 -2.52
C HIS A 634 -23.57 -10.66 -3.33
N CYS A 635 -23.31 -11.83 -2.75
CA CYS A 635 -23.58 -13.10 -3.44
C CYS A 635 -25.05 -13.27 -3.81
N LEU A 636 -25.97 -12.83 -2.94
CA LEU A 636 -27.41 -12.82 -3.25
C LEU A 636 -27.74 -11.86 -4.40
N ALA A 637 -27.12 -10.69 -4.42
CA ALA A 637 -27.26 -9.71 -5.50
C ALA A 637 -26.79 -10.28 -6.84
N LEU A 638 -25.63 -10.94 -6.84
CA LEU A 638 -25.11 -11.63 -8.02
C LEU A 638 -26.06 -12.74 -8.45
N PHE A 639 -26.50 -13.61 -7.53
CA PHE A 639 -27.45 -14.69 -7.80
C PHE A 639 -28.71 -14.20 -8.53
N ILE A 640 -29.37 -13.19 -7.96
CA ILE A 640 -30.60 -12.64 -8.54
C ILE A 640 -30.31 -12.06 -9.93
N THR A 641 -29.18 -11.37 -10.10
CA THR A 641 -28.84 -10.71 -11.37
C THR A 641 -28.50 -11.71 -12.48
N THR A 642 -27.66 -12.69 -12.18
CA THR A 642 -27.07 -13.59 -13.18
C THR A 642 -27.98 -14.76 -13.49
N GLU A 643 -28.55 -15.40 -12.47
CA GLU A 643 -29.41 -16.59 -12.64
C GLU A 643 -30.70 -16.23 -13.36
N THR A 644 -31.36 -15.13 -12.98
CA THR A 644 -32.64 -14.76 -13.61
C THR A 644 -32.46 -14.36 -15.07
N SER A 645 -31.33 -13.75 -15.44
CA SER A 645 -31.00 -13.46 -16.84
C SER A 645 -30.66 -14.73 -17.62
N TYR A 646 -29.88 -15.64 -17.01
CA TYR A 646 -29.53 -16.93 -17.62
C TYR A 646 -30.76 -17.80 -17.89
N GLN A 647 -31.68 -17.92 -16.92
CA GLN A 647 -32.93 -18.67 -17.10
C GLN A 647 -33.86 -18.05 -18.14
N LEU A 648 -33.72 -16.75 -18.41
CA LEU A 648 -34.56 -16.02 -19.36
C LEU A 648 -34.07 -16.14 -20.80
N VAL A 649 -32.78 -15.95 -21.05
CA VAL A 649 -32.21 -15.86 -22.42
C VAL A 649 -31.21 -16.98 -22.73
N GLY A 650 -30.78 -17.74 -21.72
CA GLY A 650 -29.81 -18.85 -21.88
C GLY A 650 -28.35 -18.42 -21.82
N HIS A 651 -28.06 -17.14 -21.58
CA HIS A 651 -26.70 -16.63 -21.38
C HIS A 651 -26.66 -15.53 -20.30
N TYR A 652 -25.46 -15.17 -19.87
CA TYR A 652 -25.29 -14.07 -18.91
C TYR A 652 -25.42 -12.69 -19.58
N PRO A 653 -25.72 -11.64 -18.80
CA PRO A 653 -25.85 -10.28 -19.35
C PRO A 653 -24.58 -9.79 -20.05
N GLN A 654 -24.71 -9.52 -21.35
CA GLN A 654 -23.67 -8.92 -22.18
C GLN A 654 -23.94 -7.42 -22.35
N LEU A 655 -23.19 -6.57 -21.64
CA LEU A 655 -23.48 -5.12 -21.55
C LEU A 655 -23.50 -4.37 -22.90
N GLY A 656 -22.87 -4.92 -23.94
CA GLY A 656 -22.86 -4.33 -25.29
C GLY A 656 -24.05 -4.71 -26.17
N SER A 657 -24.83 -5.73 -25.80
CA SER A 657 -25.87 -6.34 -26.65
C SER A 657 -27.01 -6.93 -25.81
N LEU A 658 -27.52 -6.15 -24.85
CA LEU A 658 -28.63 -6.59 -23.99
C LEU A 658 -29.94 -6.63 -24.77
N SER A 659 -30.65 -7.75 -24.70
CA SER A 659 -32.01 -7.86 -25.24
C SER A 659 -33.02 -7.02 -24.44
N PHE A 660 -34.17 -6.70 -25.05
CA PHE A 660 -35.27 -5.99 -24.38
C PHE A 660 -35.66 -6.64 -23.04
N TYR A 661 -35.83 -7.96 -23.02
CA TYR A 661 -36.26 -8.68 -21.82
C TYR A 661 -35.20 -8.66 -20.72
N GLU A 662 -33.92 -8.77 -21.07
CA GLU A 662 -32.82 -8.63 -20.12
C GLU A 662 -32.75 -7.23 -19.55
N GLN A 663 -32.87 -6.18 -20.37
CA GLN A 663 -32.81 -4.80 -19.88
C GLN A 663 -33.93 -4.52 -18.86
N VAL A 664 -35.15 -4.96 -19.15
CA VAL A 664 -36.30 -4.82 -18.24
C VAL A 664 -36.05 -5.55 -16.92
N LEU A 665 -35.67 -6.83 -16.99
CA LEU A 665 -35.41 -7.64 -15.79
C LEU A 665 -34.24 -7.11 -14.97
N LEU A 666 -33.14 -6.73 -15.63
CA LEU A 666 -31.93 -6.21 -15.01
C LEU A 666 -32.19 -4.87 -14.32
N SER A 667 -32.98 -3.98 -14.92
CA SER A 667 -33.39 -2.72 -14.30
C SER A 667 -34.19 -2.96 -13.00
N CYS A 668 -35.09 -3.94 -12.99
CA CYS A 668 -35.85 -4.32 -11.79
C CYS A 668 -34.92 -4.88 -10.70
N ASN A 669 -34.05 -5.82 -11.07
CA ASN A 669 -33.10 -6.45 -10.16
C ASN A 669 -32.18 -5.41 -9.51
N TRP A 670 -31.56 -4.54 -10.31
CA TRP A 670 -30.65 -3.50 -9.84
C TRP A 670 -31.36 -2.45 -8.97
N LEU A 671 -32.57 -2.05 -9.32
CA LEU A 671 -33.34 -1.10 -8.52
C LEU A 671 -33.75 -1.72 -7.17
N ALA A 672 -34.22 -2.98 -7.17
CA ALA A 672 -34.57 -3.70 -5.95
C ALA A 672 -33.37 -3.86 -5.02
N LEU A 673 -32.22 -4.27 -5.57
CA LEU A 673 -30.97 -4.39 -4.83
C LEU A 673 -30.46 -3.03 -4.32
N GLY A 674 -30.64 -1.97 -5.11
CA GLY A 674 -30.32 -0.59 -4.72
C GLY A 674 -31.10 -0.17 -3.48
N CYS A 675 -32.41 -0.45 -3.46
CA CYS A 675 -33.26 -0.25 -2.29
C CYS A 675 -32.83 -1.09 -1.09
N VAL A 676 -32.51 -2.38 -1.28
CA VAL A 676 -32.03 -3.25 -0.19
C VAL A 676 -30.72 -2.72 0.43
N TYR A 677 -29.78 -2.23 -0.38
CA TYR A 677 -28.55 -1.62 0.13
C TYR A 677 -28.82 -0.33 0.89
N LEU A 678 -29.70 0.54 0.39
CA LEU A 678 -30.05 1.78 1.09
C LEU A 678 -30.82 1.53 2.39
N TYR A 679 -31.73 0.56 2.41
CA TYR A 679 -32.40 0.09 3.61
C TYR A 679 -31.38 -0.41 4.65
N ARG A 680 -30.45 -1.26 4.21
CA ARG A 680 -29.38 -1.76 5.08
C ARG A 680 -28.47 -0.65 5.59
N ALA A 681 -28.20 0.37 4.80
CA ALA A 681 -27.34 1.49 5.20
C ALA A 681 -27.84 2.20 6.46
N GLN A 682 -29.16 2.20 6.73
CA GLN A 682 -29.76 2.78 7.93
C GLN A 682 -29.34 2.04 9.22
N SER A 683 -28.99 0.76 9.10
CA SER A 683 -28.59 -0.11 10.23
C SER A 683 -27.08 -0.28 10.38
N ALA A 684 -26.29 0.16 9.39
CA ALA A 684 -24.85 -0.04 9.36
C ALA A 684 -24.13 1.18 9.93
N ALA A 685 -23.34 1.04 11.00
CA ALA A 685 -22.61 2.17 11.59
C ALA A 685 -21.46 2.67 10.67
N GLN A 686 -20.32 1.98 10.68
CA GLN A 686 -19.11 2.44 9.95
C GLN A 686 -19.21 2.26 8.42
N LEU A 687 -20.04 1.34 7.94
CA LEU A 687 -20.18 1.00 6.51
C LEU A 687 -21.39 1.68 5.84
N ALA A 688 -22.13 2.55 6.54
CA ALA A 688 -23.31 3.24 5.98
C ALA A 688 -23.01 3.92 4.64
N LYS A 689 -21.92 4.69 4.58
CA LYS A 689 -21.56 5.45 3.38
C LYS A 689 -21.32 4.56 2.16
N LEU A 690 -20.70 3.39 2.36
CA LEU A 690 -20.47 2.43 1.27
C LEU A 690 -21.80 1.88 0.74
N TYR A 691 -22.71 1.46 1.63
CA TYR A 691 -24.02 0.96 1.21
C TYR A 691 -24.89 2.06 0.57
N GLN A 692 -24.78 3.31 1.04
CA GLN A 692 -25.46 4.46 0.43
C GLN A 692 -24.95 4.70 -1.00
N VAL A 693 -23.64 4.78 -1.18
CA VAL A 693 -23.03 4.99 -2.51
C VAL A 693 -23.35 3.83 -3.44
N ALA A 694 -23.17 2.59 -2.99
CA ALA A 694 -23.48 1.40 -3.79
C ALA A 694 -24.96 1.34 -4.19
N GLY A 695 -25.87 1.60 -3.25
CA GLY A 695 -27.31 1.60 -3.51
C GLY A 695 -27.75 2.73 -4.46
N LEU A 696 -27.17 3.92 -4.32
CA LEU A 696 -27.43 5.04 -5.25
C LEU A 696 -26.88 4.77 -6.65
N ILE A 697 -25.66 4.23 -6.77
CA ILE A 697 -25.08 3.85 -8.07
C ILE A 697 -25.95 2.80 -8.75
N LEU A 698 -26.35 1.75 -8.03
CA LEU A 698 -27.15 0.67 -8.60
C LEU A 698 -28.55 1.17 -9.02
N SER A 699 -29.16 2.05 -8.23
CA SER A 699 -30.44 2.70 -8.59
C SER A 699 -30.29 3.63 -9.80
N ALA A 700 -29.18 4.35 -9.92
CA ALA A 700 -28.90 5.22 -11.07
C ALA A 700 -28.66 4.39 -12.35
N LEU A 701 -27.89 3.30 -12.26
CA LEU A 701 -27.68 2.37 -13.36
C LEU A 701 -28.99 1.71 -13.80
N ALA A 702 -29.84 1.31 -12.86
CA ALA A 702 -31.19 0.81 -13.17
C ALA A 702 -32.04 1.87 -13.91
N GLY A 703 -31.99 3.13 -13.46
CA GLY A 703 -32.67 4.24 -14.13
C GLY A 703 -32.15 4.52 -15.53
N LEU A 704 -30.83 4.44 -15.74
CA LEU A 704 -30.20 4.59 -17.06
C LEU A 704 -30.58 3.44 -18.00
N LEU A 705 -30.60 2.20 -17.51
CA LEU A 705 -31.09 1.05 -18.28
C LEU A 705 -32.55 1.25 -18.65
N LEU A 706 -33.41 1.62 -17.71
CA LEU A 706 -34.83 1.85 -17.97
C LEU A 706 -35.05 2.97 -19.00
N LEU A 707 -34.26 4.05 -18.92
CA LEU A 707 -34.27 5.12 -19.91
C LEU A 707 -33.80 4.64 -21.28
N SER A 708 -32.73 3.84 -21.33
CA SER A 708 -32.24 3.21 -22.57
C SER A 708 -33.31 2.34 -23.21
N THR A 709 -33.97 1.47 -22.44
CA THR A 709 -35.06 0.62 -22.93
C THR A 709 -36.24 1.46 -23.42
N ALA A 710 -36.60 2.54 -22.72
CA ALA A 710 -37.70 3.42 -23.13
C ALA A 710 -37.39 4.23 -24.40
N LEU A 711 -36.12 4.47 -24.74
CA LEU A 711 -35.70 5.21 -25.93
C LEU A 711 -35.43 4.29 -27.12
N ASN A 712 -34.74 3.18 -26.91
CA ASN A 712 -34.26 2.28 -27.98
C ASN A 712 -35.23 1.12 -28.24
N ASP A 713 -35.70 0.46 -27.18
CA ASP A 713 -36.50 -0.78 -27.24
C ASP A 713 -37.92 -0.55 -26.70
N ASN A 714 -38.57 0.53 -27.18
CA ASN A 714 -39.89 0.90 -26.69
C ASN A 714 -40.99 0.09 -27.39
N PRO A 715 -41.81 -0.70 -26.67
CA PRO A 715 -42.87 -1.50 -27.28
C PRO A 715 -44.01 -0.67 -27.88
N LEU A 716 -44.08 0.64 -27.59
CA LEU A 716 -45.00 1.57 -28.25
C LEU A 716 -44.49 2.02 -29.63
N LEU A 717 -43.18 2.00 -29.87
CA LEU A 717 -42.58 2.45 -31.13
C LEU A 717 -42.21 1.28 -32.04
N THR A 718 -41.92 0.12 -31.45
CA THR A 718 -41.40 -1.06 -32.15
C THR A 718 -42.31 -2.26 -31.89
N SER A 719 -42.33 -3.21 -32.83
CA SER A 719 -43.14 -4.43 -32.72
C SER A 719 -42.45 -5.45 -31.79
N LEU A 720 -42.56 -5.23 -30.49
CA LEU A 720 -42.05 -6.14 -29.45
C LEU A 720 -43.19 -6.96 -28.83
N TYR A 721 -42.91 -8.21 -28.49
CA TYR A 721 -43.86 -9.07 -27.81
C TYR A 721 -43.87 -8.76 -26.31
N VAL A 722 -45.03 -8.34 -25.80
CA VAL A 722 -45.16 -7.87 -24.41
C VAL A 722 -45.95 -8.84 -23.52
N GLY A 723 -46.63 -9.82 -24.12
CA GLY A 723 -47.41 -10.86 -23.43
C GLY A 723 -48.91 -10.74 -23.67
N GLU A 724 -49.60 -11.87 -23.70
CA GLU A 724 -51.02 -11.97 -24.04
C GLU A 724 -51.97 -11.64 -22.89
N THR A 725 -51.55 -11.89 -21.64
CA THR A 725 -52.41 -11.69 -20.46
C THR A 725 -52.19 -10.32 -19.82
N PRO A 726 -53.23 -9.68 -19.27
CA PRO A 726 -53.09 -8.36 -18.63
C PRO A 726 -52.32 -8.39 -17.30
N ILE A 727 -52.17 -9.56 -16.67
CA ILE A 727 -51.51 -9.71 -15.36
C ILE A 727 -50.06 -10.16 -15.52
N PHE A 728 -49.78 -11.11 -16.41
CA PHE A 728 -48.42 -11.58 -16.71
C PHE A 728 -47.96 -11.01 -18.05
N ASN A 729 -47.49 -9.76 -18.00
CA ASN A 729 -46.92 -9.07 -19.16
C ASN A 729 -45.65 -8.30 -18.79
N TRP A 730 -44.83 -8.02 -19.81
CA TRP A 730 -43.60 -7.26 -19.68
C TRP A 730 -43.83 -5.76 -19.45
N VAL A 731 -45.03 -5.21 -19.76
CA VAL A 731 -45.43 -3.83 -19.41
C VAL A 731 -45.32 -3.61 -17.89
N LEU A 732 -45.82 -4.58 -17.12
CA LEU A 732 -45.83 -4.54 -15.67
C LEU A 732 -44.40 -4.51 -15.12
N LEU A 733 -43.51 -5.33 -15.67
CA LEU A 733 -42.10 -5.36 -15.29
C LEU A 733 -41.34 -4.12 -15.78
N MET A 734 -41.70 -3.52 -16.92
CA MET A 734 -41.02 -2.35 -17.46
C MET A 734 -41.36 -1.07 -16.71
N TRP A 735 -42.63 -0.81 -16.36
CA TRP A 735 -43.02 0.47 -15.77
C TRP A 735 -43.63 0.37 -14.38
N LEU A 736 -44.45 -0.65 -14.10
CA LEU A 736 -45.16 -0.74 -12.81
C LEU A 736 -44.24 -1.18 -11.66
N VAL A 737 -43.44 -2.23 -11.85
CA VAL A 737 -42.47 -2.69 -10.83
C VAL A 737 -41.43 -1.62 -10.55
N PRO A 738 -40.77 -0.99 -11.55
CA PRO A 738 -39.85 0.10 -11.31
C PRO A 738 -40.50 1.31 -10.63
N SER A 739 -41.77 1.62 -10.93
CA SER A 739 -42.53 2.65 -10.22
C SER A 739 -42.69 2.32 -8.72
N ALA A 740 -43.13 1.11 -8.38
CA ALA A 740 -43.29 0.67 -6.99
C ALA A 740 -41.95 0.65 -6.23
N LEU A 741 -40.88 0.16 -6.86
CA LEU A 741 -39.53 0.18 -6.29
C LEU A 741 -39.00 1.61 -6.14
N ALA A 742 -39.26 2.51 -7.09
CA ALA A 742 -38.90 3.91 -7.00
C ALA A 742 -39.66 4.61 -5.85
N LEU A 743 -40.94 4.28 -5.62
CA LEU A 743 -41.68 4.77 -4.44
C LEU A 743 -41.02 4.31 -3.13
N TRP A 744 -40.56 3.06 -3.04
CA TRP A 744 -39.79 2.61 -1.89
C TRP A 744 -38.45 3.36 -1.77
N LEU A 745 -37.76 3.56 -2.89
CA LEU A 745 -36.51 4.31 -2.97
C LEU A 745 -36.67 5.75 -2.45
N THR A 746 -37.80 6.42 -2.70
CA THR A 746 -38.05 7.79 -2.19
C THR A 746 -37.91 7.88 -0.67
N LYS A 747 -38.46 6.89 0.05
CA LYS A 747 -38.42 6.81 1.53
C LYS A 747 -36.99 6.59 2.02
N LEU A 748 -36.22 5.79 1.28
CA LEU A 748 -34.85 5.41 1.63
C LEU A 748 -33.83 6.52 1.34
N VAL A 749 -34.04 7.31 0.29
CA VAL A 749 -33.17 8.42 -0.12
C VAL A 749 -33.48 9.72 0.62
N LYS A 750 -34.71 9.90 1.11
CA LYS A 750 -35.13 11.10 1.89
C LYS A 750 -34.14 11.52 3.00
N PRO A 751 -33.63 10.62 3.87
CA PRO A 751 -32.65 11.00 4.89
C PRO A 751 -31.26 11.37 4.34
N VAL A 752 -30.92 10.95 3.11
CA VAL A 752 -29.63 11.23 2.47
C VAL A 752 -29.69 12.55 1.69
N ASN A 753 -30.72 12.72 0.86
CA ASN A 753 -30.93 13.93 0.06
C ASN A 753 -32.43 14.17 -0.22
N ALA A 754 -32.99 15.20 0.41
CA ALA A 754 -34.40 15.54 0.29
C ALA A 754 -34.80 16.06 -1.10
N GLN A 755 -33.91 16.72 -1.84
CA GLN A 755 -34.20 17.18 -3.20
C GLN A 755 -34.26 16.00 -4.17
N LEU A 756 -33.29 15.09 -4.08
CA LEU A 756 -33.26 13.88 -4.90
C LEU A 756 -34.49 13.00 -4.65
N SER A 757 -34.95 12.89 -3.40
CA SER A 757 -36.19 12.17 -3.06
C SER A 757 -37.43 12.72 -3.79
N LYS A 758 -37.54 14.05 -3.96
CA LYS A 758 -38.65 14.67 -4.72
C LYS A 758 -38.59 14.33 -6.21
N ILE A 759 -37.39 14.31 -6.79
CA ILE A 759 -37.18 13.93 -8.20
C ILE A 759 -37.58 12.47 -8.42
N ILE A 760 -37.11 11.55 -7.55
CA ILE A 760 -37.45 10.12 -7.63
C ILE A 760 -38.96 9.92 -7.46
N LEU A 761 -39.61 10.69 -6.58
CA LEU A 761 -41.07 10.63 -6.41
C LEU A 761 -41.81 11.04 -7.69
N ALA A 762 -41.36 12.11 -8.34
CA ALA A 762 -41.93 12.55 -9.61
C ALA A 762 -41.74 11.49 -10.71
N VAL A 763 -40.53 10.91 -10.81
CA VAL A 763 -40.22 9.83 -11.76
C VAL A 763 -41.11 8.60 -11.49
N ALA A 764 -41.28 8.20 -10.23
CA ALA A 764 -42.16 7.08 -9.86
C ALA A 764 -43.62 7.34 -10.28
N GLY A 765 -44.11 8.57 -10.10
CA GLY A 765 -45.44 9.00 -10.56
C GLY A 765 -45.59 8.95 -12.08
N VAL A 766 -44.60 9.44 -12.84
CA VAL A 766 -44.59 9.36 -14.31
C VAL A 766 -44.60 7.90 -14.77
N LEU A 767 -43.74 7.05 -14.20
CA LEU A 767 -43.72 5.62 -14.50
C LEU A 767 -45.05 4.94 -14.18
N ALA A 768 -45.74 5.31 -13.09
CA ALA A 768 -47.05 4.76 -12.74
C ALA A 768 -48.12 5.13 -13.78
N VAL A 769 -48.16 6.40 -14.19
CA VAL A 769 -49.12 6.88 -15.20
C VAL A 769 -48.86 6.22 -16.55
N LEU A 770 -47.59 6.10 -16.96
CA LEU A 770 -47.20 5.37 -18.16
C LEU A 770 -47.60 3.91 -18.08
N ALA A 771 -47.29 3.22 -16.97
CA ALA A 771 -47.66 1.82 -16.77
C ALA A 771 -49.16 1.59 -16.93
N ILE A 772 -49.99 2.38 -16.25
CA ILE A 772 -51.45 2.21 -16.30
C ILE A 772 -51.98 2.50 -17.70
N THR A 773 -51.49 3.56 -18.35
CA THR A 773 -51.89 3.91 -19.72
C THR A 773 -51.54 2.77 -20.67
N VAL A 774 -50.32 2.22 -20.61
CA VAL A 774 -49.92 1.15 -21.51
C VAL A 774 -50.59 -0.19 -21.19
N LEU A 775 -50.93 -0.46 -19.92
CA LEU A 775 -51.73 -1.64 -19.55
C LEU A 775 -53.14 -1.60 -20.17
N ILE A 776 -53.77 -0.42 -20.24
CA ILE A 776 -55.06 -0.26 -20.94
C ILE A 776 -54.90 -0.61 -22.41
N ARG A 777 -53.84 -0.10 -23.06
CA ARG A 777 -53.53 -0.42 -24.46
C ARG A 777 -53.31 -1.92 -24.66
N GLN A 778 -52.53 -2.56 -23.80
CA GLN A 778 -52.25 -4.00 -23.86
C GLN A 778 -53.52 -4.83 -23.70
N TYR A 779 -54.44 -4.42 -22.80
CA TYR A 779 -55.71 -5.12 -22.61
C TYR A 779 -56.57 -5.13 -23.88
N TRP A 780 -56.65 -4.01 -24.61
CA TRP A 780 -57.45 -3.91 -25.83
C TRP A 780 -56.74 -4.44 -27.08
N GLN A 781 -55.41 -4.32 -27.16
CA GLN A 781 -54.64 -4.61 -28.37
C GLN A 781 -53.90 -5.96 -28.33
N GLY A 782 -53.85 -6.64 -27.18
CA GLY A 782 -53.19 -7.92 -27.00
C GLY A 782 -51.67 -7.80 -26.89
N ALA A 783 -50.94 -8.79 -27.42
CA ALA A 783 -49.49 -8.94 -27.19
C ALA A 783 -48.58 -7.88 -27.84
N TYR A 784 -49.07 -7.16 -28.86
CA TYR A 784 -48.32 -6.14 -29.60
C TYR A 784 -49.08 -4.81 -29.57
N ILE A 785 -48.41 -3.76 -29.08
CA ILE A 785 -49.04 -2.50 -28.65
C ILE A 785 -48.47 -1.23 -29.32
N TYR A 786 -47.79 -1.37 -30.45
CA TYR A 786 -47.16 -0.25 -31.15
C TYR A 786 -48.19 0.81 -31.60
N LEU A 787 -47.76 2.07 -31.70
CA LEU A 787 -48.63 3.24 -31.89
C LEU A 787 -49.36 3.25 -33.24
N ASP A 788 -48.77 2.68 -34.29
CA ASP A 788 -49.36 2.64 -35.63
C ASP A 788 -50.62 1.75 -35.70
N LYS A 789 -50.88 0.94 -34.67
CA LYS A 789 -52.09 0.13 -34.58
C LYS A 789 -53.31 1.00 -34.28
N THR A 790 -54.39 0.79 -35.03
CA THR A 790 -55.65 1.54 -34.90
C THR A 790 -56.26 1.37 -33.51
N THR A 791 -56.49 2.50 -32.82
CA THR A 791 -57.09 2.56 -31.50
C THR A 791 -58.62 2.50 -31.61
N SER A 792 -59.27 1.59 -30.89
CA SER A 792 -60.75 1.49 -30.89
C SER A 792 -61.39 2.58 -30.01
N ASP A 793 -62.65 2.92 -30.27
CA ASP A 793 -63.39 3.88 -29.42
C ASP A 793 -63.50 3.40 -27.96
N ALA A 794 -63.67 2.09 -27.76
CA ALA A 794 -63.72 1.49 -26.43
C ALA A 794 -62.37 1.64 -25.67
N GLU A 795 -61.25 1.52 -26.38
CA GLU A 795 -59.92 1.80 -25.83
C GLU A 795 -59.79 3.29 -25.46
N LEU A 796 -60.20 4.20 -26.35
CA LEU A 796 -60.16 5.65 -26.11
C LEU A 796 -60.94 6.07 -24.85
N TYR A 797 -62.16 5.56 -24.67
CA TYR A 797 -63.00 5.85 -23.51
C TYR A 797 -62.44 5.22 -22.23
N SER A 798 -61.83 4.04 -22.31
CA SER A 798 -61.22 3.37 -21.16
C SER A 798 -60.15 4.22 -20.47
N TYR A 799 -59.31 4.92 -21.25
CA TYR A 799 -58.32 5.86 -20.68
C TYR A 799 -58.96 6.95 -19.82
N SER A 800 -60.05 7.57 -20.31
CA SER A 800 -60.73 8.67 -19.61
C SER A 800 -61.38 8.21 -18.31
N ILE A 801 -62.05 7.05 -18.36
CA ILE A 801 -62.69 6.44 -17.18
C ILE A 801 -61.64 6.08 -16.13
N ILE A 802 -60.56 5.40 -16.52
CA ILE A 802 -59.54 4.93 -15.58
C ILE A 802 -58.77 6.11 -14.99
N TRP A 803 -58.40 7.12 -15.77
CA TRP A 803 -57.75 8.32 -15.24
C TRP A 803 -58.66 9.12 -14.29
N LEU A 804 -59.98 9.15 -14.53
CA LEU A 804 -60.94 9.73 -13.60
C LEU A 804 -60.97 8.96 -12.28
N PHE A 805 -61.02 7.63 -12.35
CA PHE A 805 -60.96 6.74 -11.18
C PHE A 805 -59.64 6.81 -10.43
N LEU A 806 -58.53 7.21 -11.07
CA LEU A 806 -57.26 7.47 -10.37
C LEU A 806 -57.23 8.87 -9.74
N GLY A 807 -57.68 9.88 -10.48
CA GLY A 807 -57.62 11.28 -10.04
C GLY A 807 -58.54 11.58 -8.85
N ALA A 808 -59.79 11.10 -8.90
CA ALA A 808 -60.78 11.42 -7.86
C ALA A 808 -60.38 10.90 -6.46
N PRO A 809 -59.96 9.64 -6.27
CA PRO A 809 -59.48 9.15 -4.98
C PRO A 809 -58.22 9.87 -4.50
N VAL A 810 -57.29 10.24 -5.39
CA VAL A 810 -56.07 10.98 -5.01
C VAL A 810 -56.41 12.37 -4.45
N VAL A 811 -57.40 13.06 -5.02
CA VAL A 811 -57.90 14.32 -4.46
C VAL A 811 -58.55 14.11 -3.09
N ILE A 812 -59.41 13.09 -2.96
CA ILE A 812 -60.08 12.77 -1.70
C ILE A 812 -59.05 12.41 -0.63
N TRP A 813 -58.09 11.55 -0.94
CA TRP A 813 -57.03 11.14 -0.03
C TRP A 813 -56.13 12.31 0.36
N GLY A 814 -55.74 13.14 -0.61
CA GLY A 814 -54.98 14.37 -0.35
C GLY A 814 -55.74 15.34 0.55
N HIS A 815 -57.07 15.38 0.47
CA HIS A 815 -57.93 16.16 1.36
C HIS A 815 -57.96 15.59 2.78
N LEU A 816 -58.20 14.28 2.91
CA LEU A 816 -58.28 13.59 4.20
C LEU A 816 -56.95 13.68 4.99
N GLU A 817 -55.81 13.53 4.30
CA GLU A 817 -54.47 13.58 4.91
C GLU A 817 -53.89 15.01 5.02
N GLN A 818 -54.66 16.04 4.66
CA GLN A 818 -54.23 17.44 4.62
C GLN A 818 -52.94 17.70 3.80
N GLN A 819 -52.65 16.85 2.81
CA GLN A 819 -51.45 17.00 1.97
C GLN A 819 -51.76 17.79 0.69
N LEU A 820 -51.40 19.09 0.72
CA LEU A 820 -51.59 20.02 -0.40
C LEU A 820 -51.00 19.52 -1.74
N LEU A 821 -49.92 18.73 -1.69
CA LEU A 821 -49.28 18.21 -2.89
C LEU A 821 -50.13 17.14 -3.58
N LEU A 822 -50.71 16.19 -2.83
CA LEU A 822 -51.60 15.17 -3.38
C LEU A 822 -52.87 15.78 -3.97
N GLN A 823 -53.42 16.81 -3.31
CA GLN A 823 -54.59 17.52 -3.82
C GLN A 823 -54.31 18.19 -5.16
N LYS A 824 -53.16 18.89 -5.30
CA LYS A 824 -52.76 19.52 -6.57
C LYS A 824 -52.53 18.50 -7.69
N VAL A 825 -51.87 17.38 -7.38
CA VAL A 825 -51.63 16.31 -8.35
C VAL A 825 -52.95 15.69 -8.82
N GLY A 826 -53.83 15.30 -7.90
CA GLY A 826 -55.13 14.73 -8.24
C GLY A 826 -56.01 15.69 -9.05
N LEU A 827 -56.01 16.99 -8.70
CA LEU A 827 -56.75 18.01 -9.43
C LEU A 827 -56.16 18.24 -10.84
N GLY A 828 -54.84 18.13 -10.98
CA GLY A 828 -54.17 18.14 -12.29
C GLY A 828 -54.59 16.96 -13.18
N ILE A 829 -54.66 15.74 -12.62
CA ILE A 829 -55.14 14.54 -13.34
C ILE A 829 -56.59 14.74 -13.80
N LEU A 830 -57.48 15.18 -12.91
CA LEU A 830 -58.87 15.45 -13.26
C LEU A 830 -59.00 16.55 -14.34
N GLY A 831 -58.20 17.61 -14.25
CA GLY A 831 -58.13 18.64 -15.28
C GLY A 831 -57.69 18.08 -16.64
N ALA A 832 -56.67 17.22 -16.67
CA ALA A 832 -56.22 16.55 -17.88
C ALA A 832 -57.31 15.64 -18.49
N VAL A 833 -58.05 14.90 -17.65
CA VAL A 833 -59.19 14.09 -18.10
C VAL A 833 -60.25 14.96 -18.75
N ILE A 834 -60.63 16.08 -18.13
CA ILE A 834 -61.64 17.01 -18.68
C ILE A 834 -61.21 17.55 -20.04
N VAL A 835 -59.95 18.00 -20.16
CA VAL A 835 -59.40 18.49 -21.43
C VAL A 835 -59.40 17.38 -22.49
N LYS A 836 -58.98 16.16 -22.13
CA LYS A 836 -58.95 15.01 -23.05
C LYS A 836 -60.34 14.61 -23.53
N VAL A 837 -61.30 14.48 -22.62
CA VAL A 837 -62.70 14.15 -22.93
C VAL A 837 -63.27 15.18 -23.90
N PHE A 838 -62.93 16.45 -23.73
CA PHE A 838 -63.41 17.53 -24.58
C PHE A 838 -62.73 17.60 -25.95
N LEU A 839 -61.39 17.50 -26.01
CA LEU A 839 -60.65 17.66 -27.27
C LEU A 839 -60.68 16.40 -28.13
N ILE A 840 -60.64 15.22 -27.51
CA ILE A 840 -60.45 13.93 -28.19
C ILE A 840 -61.75 13.15 -28.18
N ASP A 841 -62.34 12.89 -27.01
CA ASP A 841 -63.52 12.01 -26.94
C ASP A 841 -64.78 12.68 -27.55
N MET A 842 -64.86 14.02 -27.52
CA MET A 842 -65.95 14.79 -28.16
C MET A 842 -65.77 14.98 -29.67
N ALA A 843 -64.57 14.73 -30.21
CA ALA A 843 -64.31 14.85 -31.66
C ALA A 843 -65.07 13.77 -32.45
N ASN A 844 -65.31 12.60 -31.83
CA ASN A 844 -66.04 11.47 -32.43
C ASN A 844 -67.56 11.53 -32.24
N LEU A 845 -68.11 12.55 -31.56
CA LEU A 845 -69.55 12.70 -31.33
C LEU A 845 -70.21 13.59 -32.40
N THR A 846 -71.28 13.10 -33.05
CA THR A 846 -72.06 13.87 -34.05
C THR A 846 -73.30 14.55 -33.44
N GLY A 847 -73.59 15.77 -33.91
CA GLY A 847 -74.86 16.48 -33.69
C GLY A 847 -75.24 16.75 -32.22
N LEU A 848 -76.34 16.15 -31.77
CA LEU A 848 -77.04 16.46 -30.52
C LEU A 848 -76.22 16.14 -29.26
N LEU A 849 -75.47 15.04 -29.26
CA LEU A 849 -74.64 14.63 -28.12
C LEU A 849 -73.52 15.63 -27.86
N LYS A 850 -72.97 16.25 -28.92
CA LYS A 850 -71.96 17.31 -28.82
C LYS A 850 -72.50 18.52 -28.08
N ALA A 851 -73.71 18.97 -28.40
CA ALA A 851 -74.36 20.12 -27.77
C ALA A 851 -74.71 19.88 -26.29
N ILE A 852 -75.21 18.69 -25.95
CA ILE A 852 -75.53 18.32 -24.56
C ILE A 852 -74.25 18.18 -23.72
N SER A 853 -73.18 17.59 -24.28
CA SER A 853 -71.87 17.52 -23.60
C SER A 853 -71.26 18.89 -23.34
N PHE A 854 -71.43 19.87 -24.24
CA PHE A 854 -71.01 21.26 -24.01
C PHE A 854 -71.74 21.92 -22.84
N ILE A 855 -73.06 21.71 -22.72
CA ILE A 855 -73.87 22.24 -21.61
C ILE A 855 -73.48 21.58 -20.29
N GLY A 856 -73.31 20.24 -20.28
CA GLY A 856 -72.85 19.50 -19.12
C GLY A 856 -71.45 19.91 -18.65
N LEU A 857 -70.56 20.23 -19.59
CA LEU A 857 -69.21 20.73 -19.30
C LEU A 857 -69.22 22.17 -18.75
N GLY A 858 -70.08 23.04 -19.28
CA GLY A 858 -70.30 24.38 -18.72
C GLY A 858 -70.73 24.30 -17.24
N LEU A 859 -71.67 23.41 -16.92
CA LEU A 859 -72.13 23.18 -15.55
C LEU A 859 -71.05 22.54 -14.66
N SER A 860 -70.25 21.60 -15.17
CA SER A 860 -69.20 20.95 -14.40
C SER A 860 -68.02 21.89 -14.10
N LEU A 861 -67.66 22.78 -15.03
CA LEU A 861 -66.64 23.82 -14.81
C LEU A 861 -67.10 24.88 -13.80
N VAL A 862 -68.39 25.22 -13.80
CA VAL A 862 -69.00 26.07 -12.76
C VAL A 862 -68.94 25.36 -11.41
N GLY A 863 -69.28 24.06 -11.35
CA GLY A 863 -69.18 23.25 -10.14
C GLY A 863 -67.75 23.11 -9.61
N LEU A 864 -66.77 22.90 -10.49
CA LEU A 864 -65.35 22.84 -10.15
C LEU A 864 -64.81 24.19 -9.69
N SER A 865 -65.21 25.29 -10.34
CA SER A 865 -64.84 26.65 -9.92
C SER A 865 -65.40 26.95 -8.52
N TRP A 866 -66.63 26.52 -8.24
CA TRP A 866 -67.23 26.62 -6.91
C TRP A 866 -66.48 25.78 -5.87
N LEU A 867 -66.15 24.52 -6.19
CA LEU A 867 -65.36 23.64 -5.32
C LEU A 867 -63.97 24.25 -5.04
N PHE A 868 -63.33 24.80 -6.06
CA PHE A 868 -62.01 25.43 -5.96
C PHE A 868 -62.03 26.67 -5.05
N GLN A 869 -63.05 27.52 -5.19
CA GLN A 869 -63.24 28.68 -4.30
C GLN A 869 -63.47 28.25 -2.85
N LYS A 870 -64.28 27.21 -2.63
CA LYS A 870 -64.58 26.68 -1.29
C LYS A 870 -63.38 26.00 -0.60
N LEU A 871 -62.51 25.35 -1.37
CA LEU A 871 -61.27 24.77 -0.85
C LEU A 871 -60.22 25.85 -0.53
N ARG A 872 -60.13 26.91 -1.34
CA ARG A 872 -59.19 28.02 -1.15
C ARG A 872 -59.56 28.92 0.04
N SER A 873 -60.86 29.13 0.29
CA SER A 873 -61.32 29.98 1.41
C SER A 873 -61.02 29.38 2.79
N LYS A 874 -60.84 28.06 2.89
CA LYS A 874 -60.56 27.36 4.16
C LYS A 874 -59.07 27.23 4.49
N ALA A 875 -58.18 27.41 3.51
CA ALA A 875 -56.73 27.38 3.68
C ALA A 875 -56.13 28.73 4.13
N LEU A 876 -56.91 29.81 4.07
CA LEU A 876 -56.55 31.16 4.56
C LEU A 876 -56.99 31.39 6.01
N SER A 877 -57.70 30.44 6.63
CA SER A 877 -58.28 30.54 7.97
C SER A 877 -57.69 29.55 8.98
N GLY A 878 -56.52 28.96 8.70
CA GLY A 878 -55.74 28.11 9.59
C GLY A 878 -54.27 28.30 9.29
#